data_AF-A0A357NFI6-F1
#
_entry.id   AF-A0A357NFI6-F1
#
_cell.length_a   1.000
_cell.length_b   1.000
_cell.length_c   1.000
_cell.angle_alpha   90.00
_cell.angle_beta   90.00
_cell.angle_gamma   90.00
#
_symmetry.space_group_name_H-M   'P 1'
#
loop_
_entity.id
_entity.type
_entity.pdbx_description
1 polymer ?
#
loop_
_entity_poly.entity_id
_entity_poly.type
_entity_poly.pdbx_seq_one_letter_code
_entity_poly.pdbx_strand_id
1 'polypeptide(L)'
;MDWNIHHLRHMQKRRLPYLNKNPLYLLGEKYGLDFFGEVDRRILQNCYYNDIILCRKVLHQLAFYGAVFKGGLESYSILQHPAESLYLWKTCPRAQLFQPAIPFHVLQKVKEFGILYEQDAIGLPLLSFARYQDAFPFEKAFKESGFELISLPELLLRLGISPSMAEDKEPAELLQGGENANTDAAGKAKVMDGSWAQVLDDLERLTKQTGGRGIKSTRQVLEEFKVLREKLEVSQRNKPPDEGVSTVAGIPETGLKSRLEFFMSCVDKITRDKNAKNAQRVSLILESKYGMLSERKHPTLKDVGRILGITRERVRQILTRFWQKELAKYNFPVADLLNDVSRLGGLIPVRNFMPAFSSLNSFEQFTLNEVFNIFGLAVMEPGIFLTSLTKGEYETIQNQLADELQAIGDFPLYPAAIEQTVKDFVQKREFHAACVSAFLRVVFEHLLATWGDGYILKNLFKSEKIVSLLKEYPDGLAVHRDFDSFFARLDSVFPGEFHEHDRYIYASIVNSQKALLWGWGIYIHRDHVQITKADLAEIVVWLHGQFATGVEKLSTYAAFHEFHAYLLARGVPNEHALYGCLRHFYGPEFYMPKTPYVYPAYVHESKQNTEILGEFIRHRGHNIAYGELQAEFVERRGWKEYTLQQTITLSPQIIRTARSEYGLKEFYPAVTAESMEPLAEFLEASLSMQNQQVNIRLLYMQKQAACNRLGIESDIALYSLMEKHFSGRFSFPQYPHVRGKFSDTGAETSNVQLLDDYLKNLGKAIGRGELKKEFISRRFWTGKALENALRANPQIFTLQYGSAAEYVHADVLGWSKEKPLLIVSKTASPGQRSGKNQCLFSPFARSAKLTPANFSLTITCKSPST
;
A
#
# COMPACT_ATOMS: atom_id res chain seq x y z
N MET A 1 38.07 -19.07 -3.15
CA MET A 1 38.04 -19.55 -1.75
C MET A 1 36.81 -20.40 -1.54
N ASP A 2 37.01 -21.71 -1.37
CA ASP A 2 35.96 -22.70 -1.17
C ASP A 2 35.35 -22.61 0.23
N TRP A 3 34.04 -22.44 0.27
CA TRP A 3 33.27 -22.64 1.48
C TRP A 3 32.74 -24.07 1.44
N ASN A 4 33.57 -25.05 1.80
CA ASN A 4 33.07 -26.38 2.12
C ASN A 4 32.60 -26.35 3.57
N ILE A 5 31.28 -26.41 3.78
CA ILE A 5 30.71 -26.79 5.08
C ILE A 5 31.05 -28.28 5.24
N HIS A 6 32.26 -28.57 5.74
CA HIS A 6 32.59 -29.93 6.10
C HIS A 6 31.73 -30.33 7.32
N HIS A 7 30.86 -31.31 7.07
CA HIS A 7 30.44 -32.33 8.04
C HIS A 7 29.50 -31.95 9.20
N LEU A 8 28.33 -31.38 8.87
CA LEU A 8 27.11 -31.72 9.62
C LEU A 8 26.49 -33.05 9.13
N ARG A 9 27.32 -34.06 8.81
CA ARG A 9 26.87 -35.36 8.26
C ARG A 9 25.81 -36.02 9.13
N HIS A 10 25.99 -35.96 10.46
CA HIS A 10 25.05 -36.49 11.45
C HIS A 10 23.73 -35.70 11.52
N MET A 11 23.65 -34.50 10.94
CA MET A 11 22.44 -33.66 10.94
C MET A 11 21.79 -33.53 9.56
N GLN A 12 22.41 -33.97 8.45
CA GLN A 12 21.92 -33.68 7.09
C GLN A 12 20.44 -34.05 6.85
N LYS A 13 20.01 -35.20 7.35
CA LYS A 13 18.62 -35.70 7.23
C LYS A 13 17.69 -35.16 8.31
N ARG A 14 18.21 -34.38 9.24
CA ARG A 14 17.45 -33.79 10.34
C ARG A 14 16.79 -32.51 9.85
N ARG A 15 15.55 -32.30 10.28
CA ARG A 15 14.85 -31.06 10.01
C ARG A 15 15.51 -29.90 10.74
N LEU A 16 15.50 -28.73 10.11
CA LEU A 16 15.86 -27.49 10.81
C LEU A 16 14.92 -27.31 12.02
N PRO A 17 15.41 -26.79 13.14
CA PRO A 17 14.57 -26.56 14.31
C PRO A 17 13.48 -25.54 13.96
N TYR A 18 12.22 -25.98 13.99
CA TYR A 18 11.07 -25.19 13.49
C TYR A 18 10.09 -24.75 14.60
N LEU A 19 10.26 -25.25 15.81
CA LEU A 19 9.33 -25.05 16.93
C LEU A 19 9.47 -23.67 17.59
N ASN A 20 10.53 -22.94 17.27
CA ASN A 20 10.74 -21.55 17.67
C ASN A 20 11.44 -20.76 16.57
N LYS A 21 11.33 -19.42 16.62
CA LYS A 21 11.96 -18.49 15.67
C LYS A 21 13.47 -18.35 15.87
N ASN A 22 14.19 -19.46 15.92
CA ASN A 22 15.65 -19.46 16.00
C ASN A 22 16.26 -19.04 14.65
N PRO A 23 17.55 -18.66 14.59
CA PRO A 23 18.18 -18.21 13.34
C PRO A 23 18.06 -19.19 12.16
N LEU A 24 18.14 -20.51 12.40
CA LEU A 24 17.97 -21.53 11.36
C LEU A 24 16.52 -21.65 10.89
N TYR A 25 15.52 -21.46 11.75
CA TYR A 25 14.12 -21.34 11.34
C TYR A 25 13.92 -20.14 10.40
N LEU A 26 14.46 -18.97 10.77
CA LEU A 26 14.34 -17.76 9.94
C LEU A 26 15.07 -17.90 8.60
N LEU A 27 16.19 -18.61 8.57
CA LEU A 27 16.88 -18.97 7.32
C LEU A 27 16.01 -19.91 6.46
N GLY A 28 15.42 -20.93 7.07
CA GLY A 28 14.52 -21.87 6.40
C GLY A 28 13.28 -21.19 5.82
N GLU A 29 12.64 -20.30 6.56
CA GLU A 29 11.49 -19.52 6.09
C GLU A 29 11.86 -18.61 4.92
N LYS A 30 13.04 -17.97 4.98
CA LYS A 30 13.49 -17.01 3.96
C LYS A 30 13.90 -17.66 2.65
N TYR A 31 14.45 -18.88 2.70
CA TYR A 31 15.03 -19.57 1.55
C TYR A 31 14.33 -20.88 1.18
N GLY A 32 13.24 -21.23 1.88
CA GLY A 32 12.46 -22.46 1.64
C GLY A 32 13.23 -23.73 1.98
N LEU A 33 13.85 -23.78 3.16
CA LEU A 33 14.62 -24.95 3.62
C LEU A 33 13.94 -25.67 4.78
N ASP A 34 13.91 -26.98 4.68
CA ASP A 34 13.33 -27.87 5.68
C ASP A 34 14.39 -28.68 6.43
N PHE A 35 15.56 -28.93 5.81
CA PHE A 35 16.60 -29.81 6.35
C PHE A 35 17.96 -29.14 6.48
N PHE A 36 18.76 -29.57 7.47
CA PHE A 36 20.14 -29.09 7.62
C PHE A 36 21.00 -29.37 6.37
N GLY A 37 20.71 -30.45 5.63
CA GLY A 37 21.42 -30.81 4.41
C GLY A 37 21.21 -29.84 3.24
N GLU A 38 20.18 -29.00 3.30
CA GLU A 38 19.85 -28.02 2.26
C GLU A 38 20.56 -26.68 2.47
N VAL A 39 21.14 -26.45 3.64
CA VAL A 39 21.91 -25.23 3.95
C VAL A 39 23.26 -25.30 3.25
N ASP A 40 23.36 -24.67 2.09
CA ASP A 40 24.58 -24.64 1.29
C ASP A 40 25.26 -23.25 1.25
N ARG A 41 26.40 -23.21 0.58
CA ARG A 41 27.19 -21.98 0.40
C ARG A 41 26.39 -20.87 -0.28
N ARG A 42 25.61 -21.17 -1.32
CA ARG A 42 24.86 -20.16 -2.07
C ARG A 42 23.82 -19.51 -1.18
N ILE A 43 23.15 -20.28 -0.35
CA ILE A 43 22.12 -19.77 0.56
C ILE A 43 22.75 -18.88 1.64
N LEU A 44 23.88 -19.30 2.24
CA LEU A 44 24.57 -18.47 3.22
C LEU A 44 25.13 -17.18 2.58
N GLN A 45 25.62 -17.23 1.35
CA GLN A 45 26.06 -16.04 0.60
C GLN A 45 24.89 -15.09 0.32
N ASN A 46 23.76 -15.62 -0.15
CA ASN A 46 22.56 -14.84 -0.38
C ASN A 46 22.05 -14.25 0.95
N CYS A 47 22.12 -15.00 2.06
CA CYS A 47 21.76 -14.51 3.37
C CYS A 47 22.68 -13.38 3.83
N TYR A 48 24.00 -13.49 3.58
CA TYR A 48 24.95 -12.44 3.93
C TYR A 48 24.61 -11.11 3.24
N TYR A 49 24.38 -11.14 1.93
CA TYR A 49 24.10 -9.91 1.17
C TYR A 49 22.75 -9.30 1.51
N ASN A 50 21.74 -10.12 1.79
CA ASN A 50 20.37 -9.66 2.04
C ASN A 50 20.09 -9.37 3.51
N ASP A 51 20.79 -10.01 4.44
CA ASP A 51 20.62 -9.86 5.89
C ASP A 51 21.86 -10.37 6.65
N ILE A 52 22.88 -9.51 6.74
CA ILE A 52 24.15 -9.81 7.39
C ILE A 52 23.99 -10.20 8.87
N ILE A 53 22.95 -9.69 9.55
CA ILE A 53 22.70 -9.96 10.97
C ILE A 53 22.15 -11.37 11.13
N LEU A 54 21.17 -11.75 10.32
CA LEU A 54 20.68 -13.13 10.28
C LEU A 54 21.79 -14.10 9.91
N CYS A 55 22.59 -13.79 8.88
CA CYS A 55 23.70 -14.63 8.44
C CYS A 55 24.70 -14.90 9.59
N ARG A 56 25.08 -13.88 10.35
CA ARG A 56 25.98 -14.06 11.51
C ARG A 56 25.37 -14.96 12.58
N LYS A 57 24.09 -14.77 12.90
CA LYS A 57 23.38 -15.59 13.89
C LYS A 57 23.26 -17.06 13.45
N VAL A 58 23.01 -17.28 12.16
CA VAL A 58 22.98 -18.61 11.53
C VAL A 58 24.34 -19.29 11.62
N LEU A 59 25.44 -18.59 11.33
CA LEU A 59 26.79 -19.15 11.45
C LEU A 59 27.12 -19.56 12.90
N HIS A 60 26.77 -18.73 13.88
CA HIS A 60 26.94 -19.09 15.30
C HIS A 60 26.10 -20.30 15.71
N GLN A 61 24.86 -20.39 15.22
CA GLN A 61 24.01 -21.54 15.52
C GLN A 61 24.54 -22.81 14.85
N LEU A 62 24.94 -22.76 13.57
CA LEU A 62 25.55 -23.89 12.88
C LEU A 62 26.84 -24.37 13.58
N ALA A 63 27.69 -23.45 14.05
CA ALA A 63 28.85 -23.79 14.86
C ALA A 63 28.47 -24.54 16.14
N PHE A 64 27.39 -24.11 16.81
CA PHE A 64 26.85 -24.80 17.99
C PHE A 64 26.39 -26.23 17.69
N TYR A 65 25.79 -26.45 16.53
CA TYR A 65 25.42 -27.79 16.05
C TYR A 65 26.64 -28.62 15.61
N GLY A 66 27.85 -28.06 15.63
CA GLY A 66 29.09 -28.77 15.31
C GLY A 66 29.60 -28.56 13.89
N ALA A 67 29.12 -27.55 13.15
CA ALA A 67 29.70 -27.17 11.87
C ALA A 67 31.09 -26.57 12.07
N VAL A 68 32.05 -26.99 11.23
CA VAL A 68 33.41 -26.45 11.22
C VAL A 68 33.61 -25.65 9.93
N PHE A 69 33.97 -24.38 10.09
CA PHE A 69 34.26 -23.46 9.00
C PHE A 69 35.78 -23.34 8.79
N LYS A 70 36.21 -23.19 7.53
CA LYS A 70 37.62 -22.98 7.13
C LYS A 70 37.82 -21.57 6.55
N GLY A 71 39.05 -21.06 6.57
CA GLY A 71 39.41 -19.75 5.99
C GLY A 71 38.90 -18.56 6.81
N GLY A 72 38.42 -17.49 6.16
CA GLY A 72 38.01 -16.26 6.84
C GLY A 72 36.83 -16.37 7.83
N LEU A 73 36.17 -17.54 7.91
CA LEU A 73 35.11 -17.84 8.86
C LEU A 73 35.52 -18.74 10.03
N GLU A 74 36.78 -19.16 10.09
CA GLU A 74 37.29 -20.03 11.15
C GLU A 74 37.02 -19.49 12.56
N SER A 75 36.96 -18.17 12.71
CA SER A 75 36.61 -17.49 13.98
C SER A 75 35.20 -17.78 14.51
N TYR A 76 34.29 -18.31 13.69
CA TYR A 76 32.96 -18.73 14.09
C TYR A 76 32.91 -20.19 14.56
N SER A 77 33.88 -21.02 14.20
CA SER A 77 33.95 -22.43 14.57
C SER A 77 34.15 -22.59 16.08
N ILE A 78 33.39 -23.50 16.69
CA ILE A 78 33.61 -23.90 18.09
C ILE A 78 34.59 -25.08 18.16
N LEU A 79 34.52 -25.97 17.17
CA LEU A 79 35.41 -27.13 17.01
C LEU A 79 36.46 -26.83 15.94
N GLN A 80 37.69 -27.30 16.11
CA GLN A 80 38.69 -27.27 15.04
C GLN A 80 38.59 -28.52 14.17
N HIS A 81 38.30 -29.67 14.80
CA HIS A 81 37.97 -30.90 14.10
C HIS A 81 36.75 -31.59 14.74
N PRO A 82 35.78 -32.12 13.97
CA PRO A 82 34.61 -32.81 14.53
C PRO A 82 34.93 -34.00 15.46
N ALA A 83 36.15 -34.56 15.35
CA ALA A 83 36.61 -35.65 16.21
C ALA A 83 37.01 -35.20 17.64
N GLU A 84 37.12 -33.90 17.91
CA GLU A 84 37.58 -33.36 19.19
C GLU A 84 36.51 -33.37 20.29
N SER A 85 35.26 -33.68 19.95
CA SER A 85 34.15 -33.70 20.90
C SER A 85 33.51 -35.08 21.00
N LEU A 86 32.90 -35.33 22.16
CA LEU A 86 31.89 -36.37 22.32
C LEU A 86 30.52 -35.80 22.01
N TYR A 87 29.64 -36.62 21.47
CA TYR A 87 28.32 -36.23 21.02
C TYR A 87 27.24 -36.84 21.90
N LEU A 88 26.19 -36.07 22.16
CA LEU A 88 25.05 -36.54 22.95
C LEU A 88 24.24 -37.56 22.18
N TRP A 89 23.98 -38.71 22.81
CA TRP A 89 23.09 -39.74 22.30
C TRP A 89 22.13 -40.19 23.40
N LYS A 90 20.87 -40.43 23.04
CA LYS A 90 19.90 -41.03 23.94
C LYS A 90 18.83 -41.73 23.12
N THR A 91 18.49 -42.96 23.48
CA THR A 91 17.37 -43.68 22.88
C THR A 91 16.08 -43.18 23.53
N CYS A 92 15.43 -42.19 22.93
CA CYS A 92 14.21 -41.58 23.47
C CYS A 92 12.95 -42.06 22.71
N PRO A 93 12.01 -42.77 23.36
CA PRO A 93 10.75 -43.17 22.73
C PRO A 93 9.62 -42.11 22.78
N ARG A 94 9.80 -40.96 23.46
CA ARG A 94 8.80 -39.87 23.59
C ARG A 94 9.43 -38.47 23.62
N ALA A 95 8.66 -37.45 23.27
CA ALA A 95 9.05 -36.03 23.26
C ALA A 95 9.13 -35.43 24.69
N GLN A 96 10.19 -35.76 25.42
CA GLN A 96 10.48 -35.19 26.74
C GLN A 96 11.22 -33.85 26.61
N LEU A 97 10.90 -32.86 27.44
CA LEU A 97 11.56 -31.55 27.43
C LEU A 97 13.04 -31.67 27.80
N PHE A 98 13.89 -30.95 27.08
CA PHE A 98 15.32 -30.86 27.36
C PHE A 98 15.57 -29.96 28.57
N GLN A 99 15.70 -30.57 29.75
CA GLN A 99 15.99 -29.88 31.01
C GLN A 99 17.09 -30.60 31.81
N PRO A 100 18.29 -30.77 31.25
CA PRO A 100 19.42 -31.32 32.00
C PRO A 100 19.81 -30.34 33.12
N ALA A 101 20.44 -30.87 34.18
CA ALA A 101 20.92 -30.09 35.32
C ALA A 101 22.17 -29.26 34.97
N ILE A 102 22.04 -28.33 34.01
CA ILE A 102 23.10 -27.44 33.52
C ILE A 102 22.81 -25.98 33.92
N PRO A 103 23.81 -25.09 33.86
CA PRO A 103 23.62 -23.68 34.21
C PRO A 103 22.53 -23.02 33.38
N PHE A 104 21.66 -22.25 34.06
CA PHE A 104 20.45 -21.69 33.45
C PHE A 104 20.72 -20.84 32.19
N HIS A 105 21.80 -20.05 32.17
CA HIS A 105 22.15 -19.23 31.00
C HIS A 105 22.59 -20.07 29.79
N VAL A 106 23.21 -21.23 30.01
CA VAL A 106 23.56 -22.18 28.94
C VAL A 106 22.27 -22.85 28.43
N LEU A 107 21.37 -23.24 29.34
CA LEU A 107 20.06 -23.78 28.99
C LEU A 107 19.20 -22.77 28.18
N GLN A 108 19.23 -21.48 28.54
CA GLN A 108 18.57 -20.42 27.76
C GLN A 108 19.16 -20.33 26.34
N LYS A 109 20.50 -20.34 26.22
CA LYS A 109 21.17 -20.29 24.92
C LYS A 109 20.84 -21.49 24.02
N VAL A 110 20.74 -22.66 24.63
CA VAL A 110 20.35 -23.91 23.96
C VAL A 110 18.91 -23.83 23.43
N LYS A 111 17.99 -23.29 24.24
CA LYS A 111 16.60 -23.04 23.81
C LYS A 111 16.53 -22.01 22.68
N GLU A 112 17.33 -20.94 22.72
CA GLU A 112 17.44 -19.97 21.61
C GLU A 112 17.88 -20.61 20.29
N PHE A 113 18.66 -21.70 20.35
CA PHE A 113 19.10 -22.47 19.18
C PHE A 113 18.13 -23.58 18.75
N GLY A 114 16.94 -23.61 19.34
CA GLY A 114 15.85 -24.48 18.92
C GLY A 114 15.92 -25.90 19.47
N ILE A 115 16.66 -26.11 20.56
CA ILE A 115 16.77 -27.40 21.25
C ILE A 115 15.80 -27.36 22.44
N LEU A 116 14.62 -27.94 22.26
CA LEU A 116 13.51 -27.86 23.23
C LEU A 116 13.20 -29.22 23.87
N TYR A 117 13.39 -30.30 23.12
CA TYR A 117 13.18 -31.67 23.54
C TYR A 117 14.48 -32.46 23.58
N GLU A 118 14.53 -33.55 24.34
CA GLU A 118 15.73 -34.39 24.47
C GLU A 118 16.19 -34.95 23.11
N GLN A 119 15.25 -35.29 22.24
CA GLN A 119 15.54 -35.70 20.86
C GLN A 119 16.27 -34.60 20.06
N ASP A 120 16.04 -33.32 20.39
CA ASP A 120 16.68 -32.23 19.70
C ASP A 120 18.16 -32.09 20.09
N ALA A 121 18.54 -32.62 21.24
CA ALA A 121 19.91 -32.59 21.71
C ALA A 121 20.77 -33.72 21.14
N ILE A 122 20.16 -34.72 20.50
CA ILE A 122 20.88 -35.85 19.89
C ILE A 122 21.77 -35.33 18.77
N GLY A 123 23.05 -35.73 18.82
CA GLY A 123 24.06 -35.32 17.85
C GLY A 123 24.67 -33.94 18.10
N LEU A 124 24.38 -33.28 19.24
CA LEU A 124 25.12 -32.07 19.62
C LEU A 124 26.48 -32.42 20.22
N PRO A 125 27.55 -31.68 19.90
CA PRO A 125 28.86 -31.88 20.51
C PRO A 125 28.92 -31.28 21.91
N LEU A 126 29.56 -31.98 22.85
CA LEU A 126 29.70 -31.58 24.25
C LEU A 126 30.44 -30.23 24.39
N LEU A 127 31.43 -29.98 23.54
CA LEU A 127 32.23 -28.75 23.56
C LEU A 127 31.42 -27.49 23.21
N SER A 128 30.30 -27.64 22.48
CA SER A 128 29.40 -26.51 22.22
C SER A 128 28.78 -25.95 23.51
N PHE A 129 28.55 -26.80 24.51
CA PHE A 129 28.08 -26.36 25.82
C PHE A 129 29.22 -25.78 26.66
N ALA A 130 30.40 -26.41 26.62
CA ALA A 130 31.60 -25.95 27.32
C ALA A 130 31.96 -24.52 26.94
N ARG A 131 31.83 -24.14 25.66
CA ARG A 131 32.07 -22.79 25.14
C ARG A 131 31.38 -21.66 25.92
N TYR A 132 30.24 -21.93 26.54
CA TYR A 132 29.50 -20.96 27.33
C TYR A 132 29.83 -20.99 28.82
N GLN A 133 30.38 -22.10 29.33
CA GLN A 133 30.88 -22.21 30.70
C GLN A 133 31.89 -23.36 30.87
N ASP A 134 33.17 -23.11 30.58
CA ASP A 134 34.21 -24.14 30.61
C ASP A 134 34.38 -24.84 31.97
N ALA A 135 34.11 -24.14 33.08
CA ALA A 135 34.28 -24.67 34.43
C ALA A 135 33.14 -25.62 34.91
N PHE A 136 32.10 -25.85 34.10
CA PHE A 136 30.97 -26.69 34.48
C PHE A 136 31.14 -28.16 34.02
N PRO A 137 30.87 -29.17 34.86
CA PRO A 137 31.05 -30.58 34.51
C PRO A 137 29.89 -31.11 33.64
N PHE A 138 29.80 -30.64 32.39
CA PHE A 138 28.74 -31.02 31.45
C PHE A 138 28.65 -32.52 31.21
N GLU A 139 29.80 -33.20 31.16
CA GLU A 139 29.86 -34.66 30.97
C GLU A 139 29.05 -35.40 32.03
N LYS A 140 29.23 -35.02 33.30
CA LYS A 140 28.52 -35.59 34.43
C LYS A 140 27.03 -35.25 34.39
N ALA A 141 26.69 -33.99 34.14
CA ALA A 141 25.31 -33.54 34.10
C ALA A 141 24.48 -34.24 33.00
N PHE A 142 25.07 -34.49 31.83
CA PHE A 142 24.39 -35.20 30.75
C PHE A 142 24.25 -36.71 31.02
N LYS A 143 25.28 -37.35 31.58
CA LYS A 143 25.19 -38.75 32.02
C LYS A 143 24.11 -38.95 33.09
N GLU A 144 24.01 -38.04 34.07
CA GLU A 144 22.96 -38.06 35.10
C GLU A 144 21.56 -37.80 34.52
N SER A 145 21.47 -37.07 33.41
CA SER A 145 20.23 -36.84 32.66
C SER A 145 19.90 -37.98 31.68
N GLY A 146 20.67 -39.07 31.72
CA GLY A 146 20.45 -40.27 30.92
C GLY A 146 20.97 -40.21 29.48
N PHE A 147 21.87 -39.28 29.13
CA PHE A 147 22.54 -39.26 27.83
C PHE A 147 23.83 -40.08 27.85
N GLU A 148 24.04 -40.84 26.78
CA GLU A 148 25.33 -41.41 26.40
C GLU A 148 26.17 -40.36 25.68
N LEU A 149 27.49 -40.40 25.87
CA LEU A 149 28.44 -39.55 25.18
C LEU A 149 29.30 -40.42 24.28
N ILE A 150 29.10 -40.30 22.97
CA ILE A 150 29.68 -41.19 21.97
C ILE A 150 30.57 -40.42 20.98
N SER A 151 31.50 -41.12 20.33
CA SER A 151 32.34 -40.52 19.29
C SER A 151 31.54 -40.28 18.00
N LEU A 152 32.03 -39.39 17.12
CA LEU A 152 31.37 -39.12 15.84
C LEU A 152 31.23 -40.39 14.95
N PRO A 153 32.24 -41.27 14.81
CA PRO A 153 32.07 -42.52 14.05
C PRO A 153 30.95 -43.42 14.59
N GLU A 154 30.84 -43.54 15.91
CA GLU A 154 29.79 -44.30 16.57
C GLU A 154 28.41 -43.66 16.37
N LEU A 155 28.33 -42.32 16.45
CA LEU A 155 27.11 -41.57 16.16
C LEU A 155 26.63 -41.80 14.72
N LEU A 156 27.54 -41.74 13.74
CA LEU A 156 27.21 -41.99 12.33
C LEU A 156 26.71 -43.42 12.12
N LEU A 157 27.33 -44.40 12.76
CA LEU A 157 26.90 -45.80 12.69
C LEU A 157 25.49 -46.00 13.27
N ARG A 158 25.20 -45.39 14.44
CA ARG A 158 23.87 -45.43 15.06
C ARG A 158 22.80 -44.69 14.26
N LEU A 159 23.19 -43.68 13.47
CA LEU A 159 22.30 -42.97 12.53
C LEU A 159 22.18 -43.69 11.16
N GLY A 160 22.83 -44.84 10.97
CA GLY A 160 22.79 -45.59 9.71
C GLY A 160 23.58 -44.91 8.57
N ILE A 161 24.62 -44.14 8.89
CA ILE A 161 25.48 -43.43 7.94
C ILE A 161 26.85 -44.14 7.87
N SER A 162 27.27 -44.58 6.68
CA SER A 162 28.54 -45.30 6.51
C SER A 162 29.77 -44.44 6.92
N PRO A 163 30.68 -44.94 7.77
CA PRO A 163 31.90 -44.22 8.15
C PRO A 163 32.95 -44.09 7.01
N SER A 164 32.85 -44.89 5.94
CA SER A 164 33.96 -45.20 5.02
C SER A 164 34.25 -44.19 3.89
N MET A 165 33.93 -42.91 4.06
CA MET A 165 34.23 -41.86 3.07
C MET A 165 35.04 -40.75 3.74
N ALA A 166 36.27 -41.08 4.12
CA ALA A 166 37.26 -40.18 4.69
C ALA A 166 38.63 -40.48 4.06
N GLU A 167 39.03 -39.63 3.11
CA GLU A 167 40.40 -39.11 2.92
C GLU A 167 40.39 -38.27 1.63
N ASP A 168 39.96 -37.01 1.73
CA ASP A 168 40.34 -36.02 0.71
C ASP A 168 41.83 -35.75 0.93
N LYS A 169 42.66 -36.36 0.09
CA LYS A 169 44.10 -36.11 -0.02
C LYS A 169 44.35 -34.60 -0.14
N GLU A 170 45.22 -34.07 0.72
CA GLU A 170 45.91 -32.82 0.44
C GLU A 170 46.63 -32.92 -0.92
N PRO A 171 46.46 -31.97 -1.86
CA PRO A 171 47.34 -31.89 -3.01
C PRO A 171 48.62 -31.15 -2.59
N ALA A 172 49.70 -31.91 -2.63
CA ALA A 172 51.08 -31.46 -2.49
C ALA A 172 51.46 -30.38 -3.53
N GLU A 173 52.44 -29.57 -3.12
CA GLU A 173 53.20 -28.61 -3.91
C GLU A 173 53.61 -29.13 -5.31
N LEU A 174 53.44 -28.31 -6.35
CA LEU A 174 54.22 -28.37 -7.59
C LEU A 174 54.29 -26.98 -8.26
N LEU A 175 55.41 -26.30 -7.99
CA LEU A 175 56.31 -25.59 -8.90
C LEU A 175 55.79 -24.75 -10.09
N GLN A 176 56.15 -23.46 -10.02
CA GLN A 176 56.87 -22.65 -11.03
C GLN A 176 56.22 -22.23 -12.37
N GLY A 177 56.47 -20.94 -12.70
CA GLY A 177 56.44 -20.35 -14.04
C GLY A 177 55.07 -19.81 -14.44
N GLY A 178 54.87 -18.61 -14.99
CA GLY A 178 55.76 -17.71 -15.71
C GLY A 178 54.95 -17.10 -16.86
N GLU A 179 54.78 -15.78 -16.82
CA GLU A 179 54.68 -14.84 -17.94
C GLU A 179 53.61 -14.97 -19.07
N ASN A 180 52.90 -13.84 -19.21
CA ASN A 180 52.67 -13.05 -20.44
C ASN A 180 51.46 -13.27 -21.38
N ALA A 181 50.70 -12.14 -21.48
CA ALA A 181 50.35 -11.38 -22.68
C ALA A 181 48.97 -11.56 -23.37
N ASN A 182 48.23 -10.42 -23.43
CA ASN A 182 47.53 -9.77 -24.56
C ASN A 182 46.53 -10.61 -25.41
N THR A 183 45.37 -10.14 -25.91
CA THR A 183 44.85 -8.78 -26.24
C THR A 183 43.38 -8.95 -26.72
N ASP A 184 42.57 -7.91 -26.50
CA ASP A 184 41.48 -7.37 -27.37
C ASP A 184 40.25 -8.24 -27.77
N ALA A 185 39.00 -7.76 -27.86
CA ALA A 185 38.38 -6.46 -27.61
C ALA A 185 36.84 -6.60 -27.43
N ALA A 186 36.32 -5.78 -26.50
CA ALA A 186 35.05 -5.01 -26.47
C ALA A 186 33.68 -5.62 -26.88
N GLY A 187 32.73 -5.64 -25.91
CA GLY A 187 31.30 -5.81 -26.21
C GLY A 187 30.27 -5.85 -25.06
N LYS A 188 30.31 -4.92 -24.10
CA LYS A 188 29.21 -4.50 -23.17
C LYS A 188 28.41 -5.56 -22.36
N ALA A 189 28.83 -5.77 -21.11
CA ALA A 189 27.94 -5.85 -19.94
C ALA A 189 28.71 -5.39 -18.69
N LYS A 190 28.26 -4.31 -18.04
CA LYS A 190 28.96 -3.69 -16.91
C LYS A 190 28.70 -4.52 -15.65
N VAL A 191 29.51 -5.58 -15.46
CA VAL A 191 29.67 -6.30 -14.19
C VAL A 191 30.36 -5.34 -13.22
N MET A 192 29.70 -4.99 -12.11
CA MET A 192 30.40 -4.36 -10.98
C MET A 192 31.19 -5.44 -10.26
N ASP A 193 32.43 -5.61 -10.71
CA ASP A 193 33.48 -6.35 -10.02
C ASP A 193 33.98 -5.45 -8.86
N GLY A 194 33.46 -5.69 -7.67
CA GLY A 194 33.96 -5.14 -6.42
C GLY A 194 34.58 -6.27 -5.62
N SER A 195 35.92 -6.37 -5.64
CA SER A 195 36.68 -7.35 -4.87
C SER A 195 36.33 -7.28 -3.37
N TRP A 196 36.13 -8.44 -2.74
CA TRP A 196 35.87 -8.59 -1.31
C TRP A 196 36.99 -8.07 -0.40
N ALA A 197 38.20 -7.86 -0.93
CA ALA A 197 39.26 -7.15 -0.21
C ALA A 197 38.85 -5.70 0.08
N GLN A 198 38.11 -5.06 -0.84
CA GLN A 198 37.58 -3.71 -0.67
C GLN A 198 36.51 -3.65 0.43
N VAL A 199 35.65 -4.67 0.52
CA VAL A 199 34.58 -4.78 1.52
C VAL A 199 35.14 -5.05 2.92
N LEU A 200 36.23 -5.83 3.02
CA LEU A 200 36.94 -6.08 4.27
C LEU A 200 37.77 -4.85 4.71
N ASP A 201 38.41 -4.15 3.77
CA ASP A 201 39.08 -2.86 4.03
C ASP A 201 38.10 -1.78 4.47
N ASP A 202 36.89 -1.72 3.89
CA ASP A 202 35.84 -0.76 4.28
C ASP A 202 35.28 -1.07 5.68
N LEU A 203 35.17 -2.35 6.05
CA LEU A 203 34.81 -2.80 7.41
C LEU A 203 35.90 -2.47 8.45
N GLU A 204 37.18 -2.56 8.08
CA GLU A 204 38.31 -2.18 8.95
C GLU A 204 38.50 -0.65 9.06
N ARG A 205 38.19 0.11 7.99
CA ARG A 205 38.20 1.58 7.99
C ARG A 205 37.05 2.16 8.84
N LEU A 206 35.86 1.57 8.77
CA LEU A 206 34.70 1.99 9.57
C LEU A 206 34.85 1.71 11.07
N THR A 207 35.68 0.74 11.45
CA THR A 207 35.98 0.45 12.86
C THR A 207 37.15 1.28 13.42
N LYS A 208 38.03 1.84 12.57
CA LYS A 208 39.15 2.72 12.98
C LYS A 208 38.84 4.22 12.91
N GLN A 209 37.82 4.66 12.17
CA GLN A 209 37.40 6.07 12.10
C GLN A 209 36.29 6.45 13.10
N THR A 210 36.44 6.11 14.38
CA THR A 210 35.81 6.91 15.45
C THR A 210 36.72 8.08 15.79
N GLY A 211 36.64 9.14 14.99
CA GLY A 211 37.43 10.35 15.21
C GLY A 211 37.17 11.43 14.18
N GLY A 212 35.99 12.06 14.22
CA GLY A 212 35.77 13.29 13.44
C GLY A 212 34.33 13.55 13.01
N ARG A 213 33.64 14.38 13.81
CA ARG A 213 32.46 15.23 13.51
C ARG A 213 31.40 14.74 12.51
N GLY A 214 30.24 14.44 13.09
CA GLY A 214 28.96 14.97 12.61
C GLY A 214 28.15 14.03 11.72
N ILE A 215 27.55 12.99 12.31
CA ILE A 215 26.22 12.40 12.01
C ILE A 215 25.96 11.31 13.08
N LYS A 216 24.70 11.22 13.53
CA LYS A 216 24.09 10.46 14.63
C LYS A 216 24.93 9.35 15.31
N SER A 217 25.04 9.42 16.64
CA SER A 217 25.81 8.47 17.46
C SER A 217 25.30 7.02 17.31
N THR A 218 26.21 6.06 17.38
CA THR A 218 26.00 4.59 17.35
C THR A 218 24.88 4.11 18.29
N ARG A 219 24.55 4.91 19.31
CA ARG A 219 23.47 4.67 20.29
C ARG A 219 22.07 4.87 19.70
N GLN A 220 21.89 5.74 18.70
CA GLN A 220 20.61 5.96 18.03
C GLN A 220 20.29 4.83 17.04
N VAL A 221 21.30 4.32 16.32
CA VAL A 221 21.15 3.19 15.40
C VAL A 221 20.83 1.89 16.14
N LEU A 222 21.43 1.69 17.32
CA LEU A 222 21.12 0.56 18.21
C LEU A 222 19.70 0.59 18.78
N GLU A 223 19.15 1.79 19.00
CA GLU A 223 17.78 1.95 19.51
C GLU A 223 16.73 1.76 18.41
N GLU A 224 16.99 2.26 17.19
CA GLU A 224 16.16 2.00 16.01
C GLU A 224 16.15 0.49 15.63
N PHE A 225 17.24 -0.23 15.87
CA PHE A 225 17.32 -1.70 15.68
C PHE A 225 16.55 -2.51 16.74
N LYS A 226 16.40 -1.99 17.95
CA LYS A 226 15.66 -2.64 19.04
C LYS A 226 14.15 -2.62 18.75
N VAL A 227 13.68 -1.48 18.24
CA VAL A 227 12.29 -1.24 17.82
C VAL A 227 11.89 -2.09 16.60
N LEU A 228 12.82 -2.36 15.68
CA LEU A 228 12.59 -3.25 14.54
C LEU A 228 12.54 -4.74 14.92
N ARG A 229 13.28 -5.14 15.97
CA ARG A 229 13.31 -6.52 16.47
C ARG A 229 12.02 -6.90 17.21
N GLU A 230 11.45 -5.98 17.98
CA GLU A 230 10.14 -6.16 18.63
C GLU A 230 9.00 -6.30 17.62
N LYS A 231 9.04 -5.55 16.50
CA LYS A 231 8.03 -5.62 15.44
C LYS A 231 8.03 -6.94 14.65
N LEU A 232 9.18 -7.63 14.56
CA LEU A 232 9.31 -8.88 13.80
C LEU A 232 8.98 -10.13 14.64
N GLU A 233 9.15 -10.07 15.97
CA GLU A 233 8.82 -11.20 16.85
C GLU A 233 7.30 -11.39 17.03
N VAL A 234 6.51 -10.30 17.00
CA VAL A 234 5.04 -10.29 17.15
C VAL A 234 4.30 -10.96 15.97
N SER A 235 4.84 -10.94 14.75
CA SER A 235 4.07 -11.33 13.54
C SER A 235 3.99 -12.83 13.20
N GLN A 236 4.63 -13.76 13.93
CA GLN A 236 4.62 -15.19 13.51
C GLN A 236 4.31 -16.22 14.63
N ARG A 237 3.40 -15.90 15.56
CA ARG A 237 2.88 -16.90 16.51
C ARG A 237 1.36 -16.83 16.65
N ASN A 238 0.64 -17.25 15.60
CA ASN A 238 -0.79 -17.59 15.69
C ASN A 238 -1.03 -18.99 15.11
N LYS A 239 -1.00 -20.02 15.98
CA LYS A 239 -1.75 -21.28 15.81
C LYS A 239 -1.90 -21.97 17.17
N PRO A 240 -3.10 -22.43 17.56
CA PRO A 240 -3.32 -23.13 18.83
C PRO A 240 -3.04 -24.64 18.67
N PRO A 241 -2.58 -25.34 19.72
CA PRO A 241 -2.72 -26.79 19.82
C PRO A 241 -3.78 -27.20 20.86
N ASP A 242 -4.34 -28.38 20.58
CA ASP A 242 -5.52 -29.04 21.14
C ASP A 242 -5.56 -29.30 22.65
N GLU A 243 -6.81 -29.50 23.08
CA GLU A 243 -7.35 -29.81 24.40
C GLU A 243 -6.69 -31.00 25.12
N GLY A 244 -6.55 -30.85 26.45
CA GLY A 244 -6.14 -31.93 27.35
C GLY A 244 -6.18 -31.48 28.82
N VAL A 245 -7.34 -31.68 29.45
CA VAL A 245 -7.66 -31.33 30.84
C VAL A 245 -6.74 -32.03 31.86
N SER A 246 -6.21 -31.27 32.84
CA SER A 246 -6.09 -31.71 34.24
C SER A 246 -5.83 -30.51 35.16
N THR A 247 -6.83 -30.17 35.98
CA THR A 247 -6.74 -29.19 37.07
C THR A 247 -5.70 -29.61 38.12
N VAL A 248 -4.68 -28.79 38.35
CA VAL A 248 -3.66 -29.04 39.39
C VAL A 248 -4.12 -28.45 40.72
N ALA A 249 -4.22 -29.32 41.71
CA ALA A 249 -4.65 -29.05 43.07
C ALA A 249 -3.65 -28.18 43.88
N GLY A 250 -4.19 -27.14 44.52
CA GLY A 250 -4.02 -26.87 45.96
C GLY A 250 -2.66 -26.34 46.47
N ILE A 251 -2.41 -25.04 46.30
CA ILE A 251 -1.76 -24.24 47.34
C ILE A 251 -2.87 -23.49 48.07
N PRO A 252 -3.00 -23.55 49.41
CA PRO A 252 -3.91 -22.65 50.11
C PRO A 252 -3.43 -21.22 49.87
N GLU A 253 -4.22 -20.38 49.20
CA GLU A 253 -3.93 -18.95 48.98
C GLU A 253 -3.49 -18.23 50.28
N THR A 254 -4.01 -18.70 51.41
CA THR A 254 -3.64 -18.28 52.77
C THR A 254 -2.16 -18.50 53.08
N GLY A 255 -1.56 -19.60 52.63
CA GLY A 255 -0.15 -19.93 52.86
C GLY A 255 0.82 -19.00 52.12
N LEU A 256 0.53 -18.67 50.86
CA LEU A 256 1.34 -17.73 50.09
C LEU A 256 1.24 -16.30 50.65
N LYS A 257 0.01 -15.87 50.98
CA LYS A 257 -0.22 -14.56 51.61
C LYS A 257 0.55 -14.42 52.93
N SER A 258 0.45 -15.41 53.82
CA SER A 258 1.19 -15.41 55.08
C SER A 258 2.71 -15.43 54.87
N ARG A 259 3.21 -16.14 53.85
CA ARG A 259 4.66 -16.13 53.50
C ARG A 259 5.11 -14.75 53.01
N LEU A 260 4.33 -14.09 52.17
CA LEU A 260 4.62 -12.75 51.68
C LEU A 260 4.59 -11.70 52.81
N GLU A 261 3.59 -11.77 53.68
CA GLU A 261 3.50 -10.90 54.87
C GLU A 261 4.68 -11.12 55.83
N PHE A 262 5.06 -12.38 56.07
CA PHE A 262 6.22 -12.71 56.87
C PHE A 262 7.52 -12.24 56.23
N PHE A 263 7.68 -12.40 54.91
CA PHE A 263 8.82 -11.87 54.15
C PHE A 263 8.93 -10.36 54.28
N MET A 264 7.83 -9.62 54.12
CA MET A 264 7.80 -8.17 54.33
C MET A 264 8.21 -7.79 55.75
N SER A 265 7.70 -8.50 56.76
CA SER A 265 8.06 -8.27 58.16
C SER A 265 9.56 -8.52 58.41
N CYS A 266 10.13 -9.56 57.81
CA CYS A 266 11.56 -9.84 57.89
C CYS A 266 12.38 -8.71 57.24
N VAL A 267 12.02 -8.27 56.03
CA VAL A 267 12.71 -7.19 55.34
C VAL A 267 12.64 -5.90 56.16
N ASP A 268 11.46 -5.53 56.69
CA ASP A 268 11.29 -4.34 57.53
C ASP A 268 12.10 -4.41 58.85
N LYS A 269 12.16 -5.58 59.49
CA LYS A 269 13.03 -5.78 60.67
C LYS A 269 14.51 -5.64 60.32
N ILE A 270 14.95 -6.20 59.20
CA ILE A 270 16.35 -6.15 58.74
C ILE A 270 16.75 -4.71 58.36
N THR A 271 15.87 -3.95 57.72
CA THR A 271 16.15 -2.55 57.36
C THR A 271 16.19 -1.63 58.57
N ARG A 272 15.45 -1.94 59.65
CA ARG A 272 15.46 -1.18 60.90
C ARG A 272 16.63 -1.53 61.83
N ASP A 273 17.20 -2.73 61.74
CA ASP A 273 18.35 -3.14 62.55
C ASP A 273 19.69 -2.61 61.99
N LYS A 274 20.06 -1.40 62.43
CA LYS A 274 21.27 -0.68 61.98
C LYS A 274 22.58 -1.16 62.64
N ASN A 275 22.54 -2.15 63.52
CA ASN A 275 23.68 -2.47 64.41
C ASN A 275 24.74 -3.38 63.77
N ALA A 276 24.52 -3.92 62.57
CA ALA A 276 25.51 -4.74 61.85
C ALA A 276 26.32 -3.92 60.82
N LYS A 277 27.66 -4.01 60.86
CA LYS A 277 28.58 -3.37 59.90
C LYS A 277 28.27 -3.69 58.42
N ASN A 278 27.70 -4.86 58.15
CA ASN A 278 27.26 -5.26 56.80
C ASN A 278 25.88 -4.67 56.43
N ALA A 279 24.98 -4.44 57.38
CA ALA A 279 23.68 -3.80 57.16
C ALA A 279 23.84 -2.33 56.81
N GLN A 280 24.78 -1.61 57.46
CA GLN A 280 25.11 -0.22 57.11
C GLN A 280 25.58 -0.08 55.66
N ARG A 281 26.42 -1.01 55.18
CA ARG A 281 26.88 -1.02 53.77
C ARG A 281 25.75 -1.27 52.78
N VAL A 282 24.79 -2.14 53.12
CA VAL A 282 23.62 -2.42 52.28
C VAL A 282 22.65 -1.25 52.29
N SER A 283 22.40 -0.61 53.44
CA SER A 283 21.60 0.63 53.54
C SER A 283 22.17 1.72 52.63
N LEU A 284 23.49 1.94 52.69
CA LEU A 284 24.17 2.93 51.86
C LEU A 284 24.04 2.63 50.35
N ILE A 285 24.11 1.34 49.96
CA ILE A 285 23.87 0.90 48.57
C ILE A 285 22.44 1.21 48.14
N LEU A 286 21.44 0.88 48.97
CA LEU A 286 20.03 1.07 48.65
C LEU A 286 19.64 2.56 48.62
N GLU A 287 20.11 3.35 49.59
CA GLU A 287 19.94 4.80 49.64
C GLU A 287 20.58 5.49 48.42
N SER A 288 21.78 5.06 48.02
CA SER A 288 22.43 5.58 46.80
C SER A 288 21.62 5.25 45.55
N LYS A 289 21.12 4.02 45.42
CA LYS A 289 20.27 3.63 44.28
C LYS A 289 18.96 4.43 44.25
N TYR A 290 18.34 4.61 45.40
CA TYR A 290 17.08 5.36 45.53
C TYR A 290 17.27 6.86 45.24
N GLY A 291 18.36 7.47 45.75
CA GLY A 291 18.72 8.85 45.43
C GLY A 291 18.90 9.08 43.93
N MET A 292 19.57 8.16 43.22
CA MET A 292 19.72 8.24 41.77
C MET A 292 18.37 8.20 41.02
N LEU A 293 17.43 7.36 41.48
CA LEU A 293 16.08 7.31 40.92
C LEU A 293 15.31 8.62 41.15
N SER A 294 15.48 9.24 42.31
CA SER A 294 14.87 10.54 42.62
C SER A 294 15.39 11.67 41.71
N GLU A 295 16.62 11.54 41.19
CA GLU A 295 17.21 12.43 40.19
C GLU A 295 16.88 12.04 38.73
N ARG A 296 15.94 11.12 38.49
CA ARG A 296 15.60 10.54 37.17
C ARG A 296 16.78 9.87 36.45
N LYS A 297 17.79 9.40 37.18
CA LYS A 297 18.89 8.59 36.64
C LYS A 297 18.62 7.10 36.90
N HIS A 298 18.82 6.25 35.90
CA HIS A 298 18.72 4.80 36.11
C HIS A 298 19.90 4.30 36.95
N PRO A 299 19.65 3.74 38.16
CA PRO A 299 20.72 3.32 39.05
C PRO A 299 21.41 2.08 38.51
N THR A 300 22.62 2.22 37.94
CA THR A 300 23.40 1.04 37.56
C THR A 300 24.30 0.60 38.72
N LEU A 301 24.52 -0.71 38.83
CA LEU A 301 25.48 -1.27 39.79
C LEU A 301 26.92 -0.73 39.57
N LYS A 302 27.23 -0.23 38.37
CA LYS A 302 28.51 0.40 38.04
C LYS A 302 28.63 1.79 38.69
N ASP A 303 27.56 2.58 38.64
CA ASP A 303 27.53 3.92 39.21
C ASP A 303 27.55 3.88 40.74
N VAL A 304 26.76 2.97 41.32
CA VAL A 304 26.81 2.70 42.77
C VAL A 304 28.20 2.22 43.19
N GLY A 305 28.83 1.36 42.39
CA GLY A 305 30.20 0.93 42.61
C GLY A 305 31.19 2.09 42.62
N ARG A 306 31.05 3.04 41.69
CA ARG A 306 31.88 4.26 41.62
C ARG A 306 31.71 5.15 42.85
N ILE A 307 30.48 5.37 43.31
CA ILE A 307 30.19 6.15 44.53
C ILE A 307 30.84 5.51 45.77
N LEU A 308 30.82 4.18 45.83
CA LEU A 308 31.29 3.40 46.97
C LEU A 308 32.75 2.93 46.87
N GLY A 309 33.46 3.28 45.79
CA GLY A 309 34.84 2.85 45.55
C GLY A 309 35.03 1.33 45.36
N ILE A 310 34.01 0.62 44.88
CA ILE A 310 34.01 -0.84 44.69
C ILE A 310 33.52 -1.25 43.29
N THR A 311 33.86 -2.46 42.83
CA THR A 311 33.44 -2.94 41.50
C THR A 311 31.94 -3.24 41.43
N ARG A 312 31.36 -3.16 40.23
CA ARG A 312 29.96 -3.57 39.94
C ARG A 312 29.63 -4.95 40.51
N GLU A 313 30.53 -5.91 40.29
CA GLU A 313 30.35 -7.29 40.75
C GLU A 313 30.43 -7.38 42.28
N ARG A 314 31.26 -6.54 42.92
CA ARG A 314 31.33 -6.48 44.38
C ARG A 314 30.05 -5.93 45.01
N VAL A 315 29.42 -4.91 44.41
CA VAL A 315 28.11 -4.39 44.86
C VAL A 315 27.06 -5.50 44.80
N ARG A 316 26.99 -6.24 43.68
CA ARG A 316 26.06 -7.37 43.51
C ARG A 316 26.25 -8.43 44.59
N GLN A 317 27.50 -8.85 44.81
CA GLN A 317 27.82 -9.86 45.82
C GLN A 317 27.48 -9.43 47.25
N ILE A 318 27.68 -8.15 47.59
CA ILE A 318 27.32 -7.61 48.90
C ILE A 318 25.82 -7.73 49.13
N LEU A 319 25.01 -7.28 48.17
CA LEU A 319 23.54 -7.36 48.25
C LEU A 319 23.07 -8.81 48.34
N THR A 320 23.47 -9.67 47.40
CA THR A 320 23.00 -11.06 47.35
C THR A 320 23.40 -11.85 48.60
N ARG A 321 24.67 -11.77 49.03
CA ARG A 321 25.13 -12.54 50.20
C ARG A 321 24.52 -12.02 51.50
N PHE A 322 24.29 -10.71 51.62
CA PHE A 322 23.65 -10.13 52.79
C PHE A 322 22.21 -10.64 52.92
N TRP A 323 21.38 -10.47 51.90
CA TRP A 323 19.97 -10.84 51.96
C TRP A 323 19.76 -12.35 52.10
N GLN A 324 20.58 -13.16 51.43
CA GLN A 324 20.58 -14.62 51.64
C GLN A 324 20.89 -14.99 53.09
N LYS A 325 21.93 -14.37 53.69
CA LYS A 325 22.32 -14.64 55.07
C LYS A 325 21.27 -14.18 56.08
N GLU A 326 20.72 -12.97 55.90
CA GLU A 326 19.78 -12.39 56.86
C GLU A 326 18.42 -13.11 56.82
N LEU A 327 17.89 -13.41 55.63
CA LEU A 327 16.63 -14.16 55.52
C LEU A 327 16.76 -15.61 55.99
N ALA A 328 17.95 -16.22 55.86
CA ALA A 328 18.23 -17.54 56.42
C ALA A 328 18.12 -17.57 57.95
N LYS A 329 18.42 -16.47 58.66
CA LYS A 329 18.23 -16.38 60.13
C LYS A 329 16.78 -16.52 60.56
N TYR A 330 15.85 -16.17 59.67
CA TYR A 330 14.42 -16.28 59.88
C TYR A 330 13.86 -17.61 59.34
N ASN A 331 14.72 -18.56 58.95
CA ASN A 331 14.36 -19.82 58.29
C ASN A 331 13.41 -19.61 57.10
N PHE A 332 13.55 -18.51 56.37
CA PHE A 332 12.66 -18.19 55.25
C PHE A 332 13.13 -18.86 53.95
N PRO A 333 12.39 -19.82 53.37
CA PRO A 333 12.77 -20.49 52.14
C PRO A 333 12.37 -19.63 50.94
N VAL A 334 13.28 -18.76 50.48
CA VAL A 334 12.98 -17.85 49.37
C VAL A 334 12.64 -18.58 48.06
N ALA A 335 13.19 -19.79 47.86
CA ALA A 335 12.86 -20.63 46.72
C ALA A 335 11.37 -21.04 46.70
N ASP A 336 10.75 -21.22 47.87
CA ASP A 336 9.34 -21.57 47.96
C ASP A 336 8.45 -20.43 47.48
N LEU A 337 8.83 -19.19 47.78
CA LEU A 337 8.09 -18.02 47.33
C LEU A 337 8.11 -17.90 45.79
N LEU A 338 9.28 -18.10 45.18
CA LEU A 338 9.39 -18.13 43.72
C LEU A 338 8.56 -19.26 43.11
N ASN A 339 8.65 -20.47 43.69
CA ASN A 339 7.90 -21.63 43.24
C ASN A 339 6.38 -21.43 43.37
N ASP A 340 5.91 -20.80 44.45
CA ASP A 340 4.50 -20.49 44.65
C ASP A 340 3.98 -19.52 43.59
N VAL A 341 4.72 -18.44 43.31
CA VAL A 341 4.35 -17.48 42.25
C VAL A 341 4.37 -18.16 40.89
N SER A 342 5.39 -18.99 40.59
CA SER A 342 5.47 -19.75 39.34
C SER A 342 4.34 -20.76 39.17
N ARG A 343 3.88 -21.41 40.24
CA ARG A 343 2.72 -22.33 40.23
C ARG A 343 1.39 -21.62 39.96
N LEU A 344 1.30 -20.32 40.25
CA LEU A 344 0.14 -19.48 39.96
C LEU A 344 0.23 -18.80 38.58
N GLY A 345 0.92 -19.45 37.64
CA GLY A 345 1.14 -18.93 36.28
C GLY A 345 2.22 -17.84 36.20
N GLY A 346 2.99 -17.62 37.27
CA GLY A 346 4.13 -16.70 37.30
C GLY A 346 3.78 -15.24 37.57
N LEU A 347 2.52 -14.91 37.84
CA LEU A 347 2.06 -13.53 38.04
C LEU A 347 0.89 -13.47 39.01
N ILE A 348 1.01 -12.63 40.05
CA ILE A 348 -0.04 -12.42 41.06
C ILE A 348 -0.28 -10.93 41.35
N PRO A 349 -1.51 -10.52 41.67
CA PRO A 349 -1.83 -9.13 41.98
C PRO A 349 -1.38 -8.76 43.41
N VAL A 350 -0.57 -7.72 43.52
CA VAL A 350 0.02 -7.24 44.79
C VAL A 350 -1.08 -6.85 45.78
N ARG A 351 -2.16 -6.17 45.36
CA ARG A 351 -3.23 -5.74 46.28
C ARG A 351 -3.95 -6.90 46.97
N ASN A 352 -4.09 -8.04 46.30
CA ASN A 352 -4.82 -9.18 46.85
C ASN A 352 -3.92 -10.02 47.77
N PHE A 353 -2.66 -10.21 47.38
CA PHE A 353 -1.70 -11.07 48.09
C PHE A 353 -0.81 -10.33 49.10
N MET A 354 -0.66 -9.01 48.95
CA MET A 354 0.19 -8.13 49.76
C MET A 354 -0.46 -6.74 49.97
N PRO A 355 -1.64 -6.66 50.60
CA PRO A 355 -2.34 -5.39 50.77
C PRO A 355 -1.50 -4.33 51.53
N ALA A 356 -0.67 -4.75 52.48
CA ALA A 356 0.25 -3.89 53.22
C ALA A 356 1.36 -3.25 52.37
N PHE A 357 1.60 -3.74 51.13
CA PHE A 357 2.59 -3.14 50.23
C PHE A 357 2.23 -1.69 49.90
N SER A 358 0.93 -1.39 49.75
CA SER A 358 0.46 -0.03 49.45
C SER A 358 0.61 0.95 50.62
N SER A 359 0.78 0.46 51.86
CA SER A 359 1.02 1.31 53.04
C SER A 359 2.50 1.61 53.29
N LEU A 360 3.42 0.97 52.57
CA LEU A 360 4.84 1.26 52.65
C LEU A 360 5.17 2.61 51.98
N ASN A 361 6.16 3.33 52.51
CA ASN A 361 6.68 4.52 51.84
C ASN A 361 7.49 4.14 50.58
N SER A 362 7.81 5.12 49.74
CA SER A 362 8.47 4.89 48.45
C SER A 362 9.88 4.26 48.57
N PHE A 363 10.61 4.54 49.65
CA PHE A 363 11.92 3.92 49.90
C PHE A 363 11.78 2.46 50.36
N GLU A 364 10.78 2.16 51.19
CA GLU A 364 10.47 0.80 51.63
C GLU A 364 9.99 -0.08 50.46
N GLN A 365 9.11 0.44 49.61
CA GLN A 365 8.68 -0.25 48.38
C GLN A 365 9.86 -0.51 47.44
N PHE A 366 10.72 0.49 47.26
CA PHE A 366 11.95 0.35 46.47
C PHE A 366 12.86 -0.75 47.04
N THR A 367 13.10 -0.71 48.35
CA THR A 367 13.94 -1.69 49.04
C THR A 367 13.37 -3.09 48.87
N LEU A 368 12.07 -3.27 49.11
CA LEU A 368 11.40 -4.55 48.97
C LEU A 368 11.47 -5.09 47.53
N ASN A 369 11.30 -4.22 46.52
CA ASN A 369 11.47 -4.60 45.12
C ASN A 369 12.91 -5.02 44.80
N GLU A 370 13.92 -4.33 45.35
CA GLU A 370 15.33 -4.74 45.20
C GLU A 370 15.60 -6.10 45.83
N VAL A 371 14.99 -6.40 46.98
CA VAL A 371 15.08 -7.72 47.60
C VAL A 371 14.42 -8.77 46.72
N PHE A 372 13.21 -8.52 46.21
CA PHE A 372 12.55 -9.44 45.26
C PHE A 372 13.43 -9.72 44.02
N ASN A 373 14.02 -8.67 43.43
CA ASN A 373 14.88 -8.78 42.24
C ASN A 373 16.11 -9.67 42.48
N ILE A 374 16.69 -9.64 43.68
CA ILE A 374 17.81 -10.52 44.06
C ILE A 374 17.42 -11.99 43.99
N PHE A 375 16.13 -12.29 44.20
CA PHE A 375 15.59 -13.64 44.27
C PHE A 375 14.80 -14.06 43.03
N GLY A 376 14.86 -13.28 41.95
CA GLY A 376 14.22 -13.61 40.67
C GLY A 376 12.73 -13.30 40.62
N LEU A 377 12.24 -12.44 41.52
CA LEU A 377 10.90 -11.85 41.45
C LEU A 377 11.00 -10.37 41.12
N ALA A 378 9.98 -9.81 40.48
CA ALA A 378 9.92 -8.40 40.15
C ALA A 378 8.52 -7.85 40.41
N VAL A 379 8.44 -6.60 40.86
CA VAL A 379 7.17 -5.87 40.89
C VAL A 379 7.03 -5.10 39.57
N MET A 380 6.02 -5.45 38.77
CA MET A 380 5.73 -4.85 37.45
C MET A 380 4.45 -4.02 37.52
N GLU A 381 4.43 -2.92 36.75
CA GLU A 381 3.47 -1.81 36.81
C GLU A 381 3.38 -1.24 38.23
N PRO A 382 3.50 0.07 38.47
CA PRO A 382 3.69 0.64 39.80
C PRO A 382 2.85 -0.01 40.95
N GLY A 383 3.39 -1.06 41.59
CA GLY A 383 2.74 -1.86 42.63
C GLY A 383 1.52 -2.71 42.22
N ILE A 384 1.33 -3.10 40.95
CA ILE A 384 0.16 -3.89 40.51
C ILE A 384 0.44 -5.38 40.56
N PHE A 385 1.53 -5.85 39.96
CA PHE A 385 1.86 -7.27 39.84
C PHE A 385 3.17 -7.63 40.52
N LEU A 386 3.21 -8.75 41.25
CA LEU A 386 4.44 -9.46 41.61
C LEU A 386 4.58 -10.64 40.65
N THR A 387 5.74 -10.78 40.01
CA THR A 387 5.92 -11.78 38.95
C THR A 387 7.29 -12.43 39.00
N SER A 388 7.37 -13.69 38.57
CA SER A 388 8.60 -14.40 38.25
C SER A 388 8.99 -14.27 36.77
N LEU A 389 8.16 -13.58 35.98
CA LEU A 389 8.38 -13.36 34.55
C LEU A 389 9.42 -12.27 34.31
N THR A 390 10.17 -12.42 33.24
CA THR A 390 11.04 -11.36 32.73
C THR A 390 10.23 -10.19 32.18
N LYS A 391 10.85 -9.02 32.07
CA LYS A 391 10.21 -7.84 31.46
C LYS A 391 9.68 -8.12 30.05
N GLY A 392 10.45 -8.83 29.23
CA GLY A 392 10.04 -9.16 27.85
C GLY A 392 8.88 -10.15 27.79
N GLU A 393 8.79 -11.10 28.73
CA GLU A 393 7.63 -12.00 28.83
C GLU A 393 6.37 -11.25 29.26
N TYR A 394 6.49 -10.32 30.21
CA TYR A 394 5.37 -9.46 30.62
C TYR A 394 4.90 -8.54 29.48
N GLU A 395 5.82 -7.90 28.75
CA GLU A 395 5.50 -7.10 27.56
C GLU A 395 4.81 -7.95 26.48
N THR A 396 5.25 -9.21 26.32
CA THR A 396 4.60 -10.16 25.40
C THR A 396 3.16 -10.46 25.82
N ILE A 397 2.90 -10.63 27.12
CA ILE A 397 1.55 -10.84 27.66
C ILE A 397 0.67 -9.61 27.41
N GLN A 398 1.20 -8.40 27.63
CA GLN A 398 0.45 -7.17 27.36
C GLN A 398 0.09 -7.03 25.88
N ASN A 399 1.03 -7.35 24.97
CA ASN A 399 0.78 -7.33 23.53
C ASN A 399 -0.28 -8.36 23.12
N GLN A 400 -0.20 -9.58 23.67
CA GLN A 400 -1.20 -10.62 23.40
C GLN A 400 -2.59 -10.24 23.89
N LEU A 401 -2.70 -9.58 25.04
CA LEU A 401 -3.97 -9.05 25.53
C LEU A 401 -4.50 -7.94 24.63
N ALA A 402 -3.63 -7.06 24.13
CA ALA A 402 -4.02 -6.04 23.16
C ALA A 402 -4.51 -6.67 21.84
N ASP A 403 -3.86 -7.73 21.36
CA ASP A 403 -4.26 -8.47 20.16
C ASP A 403 -5.64 -9.14 20.36
N GLU A 404 -5.92 -9.74 21.53
CA GLU A 404 -7.24 -10.31 21.83
C GLU A 404 -8.33 -9.24 21.91
N LEU A 405 -8.03 -8.07 22.47
CA LEU A 405 -8.95 -6.93 22.45
C LEU A 405 -9.17 -6.39 21.02
N GLN A 406 -8.15 -6.41 20.17
CA GLN A 406 -8.26 -6.01 18.76
C GLN A 406 -9.09 -7.02 17.96
N ALA A 407 -8.99 -8.30 18.29
CA ALA A 407 -9.72 -9.39 17.64
C ALA A 407 -11.24 -9.32 17.86
N ILE A 408 -11.72 -8.58 18.87
CA ILE A 408 -13.14 -8.24 19.02
C ILE A 408 -13.66 -7.56 17.73
N GLY A 409 -12.80 -6.86 16.99
CA GLY A 409 -13.07 -6.38 15.62
C GLY A 409 -14.01 -5.17 15.54
N ASP A 410 -14.78 -4.91 16.60
CA ASP A 410 -15.79 -3.88 16.68
C ASP A 410 -15.38 -2.75 17.64
N PHE A 411 -14.87 -1.67 17.07
CA PHE A 411 -14.73 -0.40 17.80
C PHE A 411 -16.02 0.42 17.70
N PRO A 412 -16.46 1.09 18.79
CA PRO A 412 -15.80 1.12 20.11
C PRO A 412 -16.00 -0.16 20.93
N LEU A 413 -14.99 -0.52 21.72
CA LEU A 413 -15.03 -1.60 22.69
C LEU A 413 -15.84 -1.18 23.93
N TYR A 414 -16.80 -1.99 24.35
CA TYR A 414 -17.62 -1.73 25.53
C TYR A 414 -17.09 -2.45 26.78
N PRO A 415 -17.29 -1.90 28.00
CA PRO A 415 -16.77 -2.47 29.26
C PRO A 415 -17.06 -3.96 29.45
N ALA A 416 -18.28 -4.41 29.14
CA ALA A 416 -18.67 -5.82 29.31
C ALA A 416 -17.86 -6.76 28.40
N ALA A 417 -17.62 -6.37 27.15
CA ALA A 417 -16.81 -7.15 26.21
C ALA A 417 -15.33 -7.17 26.63
N ILE A 418 -14.82 -6.04 27.11
CA ILE A 418 -13.45 -5.92 27.65
C ILE A 418 -13.28 -6.83 28.86
N GLU A 419 -14.22 -6.79 29.81
CA GLU A 419 -14.18 -7.63 31.02
C GLU A 419 -14.23 -9.11 30.70
N GLN A 420 -15.10 -9.52 29.76
CA GLN A 420 -15.16 -10.91 29.35
C GLN A 420 -13.85 -11.35 28.68
N THR A 421 -13.29 -10.53 27.78
CA THR A 421 -12.02 -10.83 27.11
C THR A 421 -10.87 -10.96 28.10
N VAL A 422 -10.79 -10.10 29.11
CA VAL A 422 -9.77 -10.20 30.16
C VAL A 422 -9.96 -11.47 31.01
N LYS A 423 -11.21 -11.85 31.34
CA LYS A 423 -11.48 -13.10 32.07
C LYS A 423 -11.02 -14.31 31.27
N ASP A 424 -11.38 -14.36 29.99
CA ASP A 424 -11.02 -15.45 29.08
C ASP A 424 -9.50 -15.53 28.91
N PHE A 425 -8.83 -14.38 28.78
CA PHE A 425 -7.36 -14.29 28.69
C PHE A 425 -6.67 -14.83 29.96
N VAL A 426 -7.13 -14.40 31.14
CA VAL A 426 -6.60 -14.86 32.44
C VAL A 426 -6.77 -16.37 32.58
N GLN A 427 -7.94 -16.90 32.23
CA GLN A 427 -8.23 -18.32 32.29
C GLN A 427 -7.38 -19.13 31.30
N LYS A 428 -7.31 -18.69 30.04
CA LYS A 428 -6.52 -19.32 28.98
C LYS A 428 -5.03 -19.39 29.29
N ARG A 429 -4.52 -18.41 30.07
CA ARG A 429 -3.13 -18.35 30.52
C ARG A 429 -2.87 -19.07 31.83
N GLU A 430 -3.89 -19.68 32.43
CA GLU A 430 -3.82 -20.33 33.73
C GLU A 430 -3.30 -19.39 34.85
N PHE A 431 -3.55 -18.09 34.70
CA PHE A 431 -3.25 -17.13 35.75
C PHE A 431 -4.29 -17.23 36.88
N HIS A 432 -3.88 -16.81 38.07
CA HIS A 432 -4.79 -16.75 39.22
C HIS A 432 -6.01 -15.86 38.92
N ALA A 433 -7.22 -16.27 39.33
CA ALA A 433 -8.46 -15.54 39.04
C ALA A 433 -8.46 -14.08 39.54
N ALA A 434 -7.75 -13.82 40.65
CA ALA A 434 -7.56 -12.46 41.15
C ALA A 434 -6.83 -11.53 40.16
N CYS A 435 -6.11 -12.05 39.17
CA CYS A 435 -5.42 -11.25 38.15
C CYS A 435 -6.40 -10.48 37.26
N VAL A 436 -7.67 -10.89 37.14
CA VAL A 436 -8.67 -10.21 36.29
C VAL A 436 -8.79 -8.72 36.63
N SER A 437 -8.95 -8.38 37.92
CA SER A 437 -9.11 -6.97 38.33
C SER A 437 -7.84 -6.14 38.12
N ALA A 438 -6.67 -6.76 38.26
CA ALA A 438 -5.39 -6.11 38.02
C ALA A 438 -5.13 -5.89 36.52
N PHE A 439 -5.46 -6.87 35.67
CA PHE A 439 -5.37 -6.71 34.21
C PHE A 439 -6.36 -5.67 33.70
N LEU A 440 -7.60 -5.65 34.21
CA LEU A 440 -8.57 -4.60 33.86
C LEU A 440 -8.03 -3.21 34.12
N ARG A 441 -7.37 -3.02 35.27
CA ARG A 441 -6.72 -1.75 35.60
C ARG A 441 -5.64 -1.39 34.58
N VAL A 442 -4.76 -2.33 34.23
CA VAL A 442 -3.71 -2.11 33.21
C VAL A 442 -4.32 -1.81 31.84
N VAL A 443 -5.38 -2.52 31.45
CA VAL A 443 -6.08 -2.31 30.18
C VAL A 443 -6.65 -0.90 30.08
N PHE A 444 -7.42 -0.46 31.08
CA PHE A 444 -8.03 0.86 31.08
C PHE A 444 -7.03 2.01 31.23
N GLU A 445 -5.97 1.84 32.03
CA GLU A 445 -4.95 2.88 32.23
C GLU A 445 -3.99 2.99 31.03
N HIS A 446 -3.54 1.86 30.48
CA HIS A 446 -2.41 1.83 29.54
C HIS A 446 -2.76 1.45 28.10
N LEU A 447 -3.77 0.58 27.89
CA LEU A 447 -4.06 0.04 26.55
C LEU A 447 -5.20 0.79 25.84
N LEU A 448 -6.15 1.36 26.58
CA LEU A 448 -7.35 1.98 26.03
C LEU A 448 -7.35 3.51 26.10
N ALA A 449 -8.02 4.12 25.12
CA ALA A 449 -8.44 5.52 25.09
C ALA A 449 -9.97 5.60 24.97
N THR A 450 -10.58 6.66 25.48
CA THR A 450 -12.04 6.89 25.39
C THR A 450 -12.46 7.18 23.95
N TRP A 451 -13.53 6.55 23.48
CA TRP A 451 -14.09 6.72 22.14
C TRP A 451 -15.62 6.69 22.19
N GLY A 452 -16.27 7.86 22.08
CA GLY A 452 -17.72 7.96 22.25
C GLY A 452 -18.17 7.39 23.60
N ASP A 453 -19.14 6.47 23.58
CA ASP A 453 -19.64 5.77 24.77
C ASP A 453 -18.83 4.49 25.13
N GLY A 454 -17.70 4.25 24.45
CA GLY A 454 -16.83 3.09 24.69
C GLY A 454 -15.35 3.44 24.59
N TYR A 455 -14.55 2.49 24.09
CA TYR A 455 -13.08 2.58 24.11
C TYR A 455 -12.45 2.16 22.78
N ILE A 456 -11.24 2.66 22.52
CA ILE A 456 -10.39 2.22 21.42
C ILE A 456 -9.00 1.87 21.93
N LEU A 457 -8.31 0.95 21.24
CA LEU A 457 -6.92 0.62 21.55
C LEU A 457 -5.98 1.76 21.14
N LYS A 458 -5.11 2.19 22.06
CA LYS A 458 -4.09 3.23 21.82
C LYS A 458 -3.07 2.82 20.76
N ASN A 459 -2.72 1.54 20.72
CA ASN A 459 -1.61 1.01 19.90
C ASN A 459 -2.05 0.49 18.52
N LEU A 460 -3.24 0.84 18.03
CA LEU A 460 -3.66 0.47 16.68
C LEU A 460 -2.73 1.06 15.61
N PHE A 461 -2.62 0.36 14.48
CA PHE A 461 -1.93 0.94 13.32
C PHE A 461 -2.66 2.22 12.85
N LYS A 462 -1.89 3.20 12.36
CA LYS A 462 -2.47 4.47 11.90
C LYS A 462 -3.60 4.29 10.88
N SER A 463 -3.44 3.36 9.93
CA SER A 463 -4.48 3.02 8.94
C SER A 463 -5.76 2.49 9.59
N GLU A 464 -5.64 1.66 10.63
CA GLU A 464 -6.80 1.11 11.35
C GLU A 464 -7.52 2.18 12.15
N LYS A 465 -6.79 3.12 12.76
CA LYS A 465 -7.37 4.30 13.44
C LYS A 465 -8.22 5.12 12.48
N ILE A 466 -7.68 5.43 11.30
CA ILE A 466 -8.37 6.17 10.23
C ILE A 466 -9.63 5.42 9.79
N VAL A 467 -9.51 4.13 9.47
CA VAL A 467 -10.64 3.33 8.97
C VAL A 467 -11.69 3.08 10.04
N SER A 468 -11.30 2.96 11.32
CA SER A 468 -12.26 2.83 12.42
C SER A 468 -13.04 4.12 12.63
N LEU A 469 -12.39 5.29 12.48
CA LEU A 469 -13.09 6.58 12.53
C LEU A 469 -14.13 6.73 11.43
N LEU A 470 -13.92 6.11 10.26
CA LEU A 470 -14.90 6.11 9.17
C LEU A 470 -16.26 5.54 9.59
N LYS A 471 -16.32 4.70 10.64
CA LYS A 471 -17.60 4.21 11.21
C LYS A 471 -18.49 5.33 11.75
N GLU A 472 -17.94 6.49 12.12
CA GLU A 472 -18.74 7.64 12.57
C GLU A 472 -19.51 8.32 11.42
N TYR A 473 -19.27 7.92 10.16
CA TYR A 473 -19.84 8.53 8.95
C TYR A 473 -20.80 7.54 8.24
N PRO A 474 -22.06 7.41 8.70
CA PRO A 474 -23.02 6.43 8.15
C PRO A 474 -23.36 6.68 6.68
N ASP A 475 -23.39 7.94 6.23
CA ASP A 475 -23.65 8.30 4.83
C ASP A 475 -22.38 8.29 3.97
N GLY A 476 -21.24 7.92 4.56
CA GLY A 476 -19.92 7.97 3.96
C GLY A 476 -19.23 9.33 4.10
N LEU A 477 -17.91 9.31 3.93
CA LEU A 477 -17.03 10.47 4.03
C LEU A 477 -16.62 10.94 2.63
N ALA A 478 -16.96 12.18 2.28
CA ALA A 478 -16.43 12.81 1.08
C ALA A 478 -15.02 13.35 1.36
N VAL A 479 -14.00 12.52 1.14
CA VAL A 479 -12.64 12.77 1.65
C VAL A 479 -12.04 14.08 1.14
N HIS A 480 -12.44 14.58 -0.03
CA HIS A 480 -11.95 15.86 -0.56
C HIS A 480 -12.64 17.09 0.04
N ARG A 481 -13.87 16.95 0.54
CA ARG A 481 -14.69 18.06 1.03
C ARG A 481 -14.69 18.13 2.55
N ASP A 482 -14.78 16.98 3.19
CA ASP A 482 -15.02 16.86 4.63
C ASP A 482 -13.72 16.52 5.39
N PHE A 483 -12.56 16.65 4.71
CA PHE A 483 -11.24 16.28 5.24
C PHE A 483 -10.92 16.97 6.56
N ASP A 484 -11.10 18.29 6.64
CA ASP A 484 -10.72 19.06 7.83
C ASP A 484 -11.52 18.64 9.06
N SER A 485 -12.83 18.37 8.87
CA SER A 485 -13.70 17.87 9.94
C SER A 485 -13.28 16.48 10.42
N PHE A 486 -12.91 15.60 9.47
CA PHE A 486 -12.43 14.26 9.75
C PHE A 486 -11.08 14.28 10.46
N PHE A 487 -10.16 15.14 10.01
CA PHE A 487 -8.84 15.31 10.60
C PHE A 487 -8.94 15.87 12.02
N ALA A 488 -9.75 16.91 12.24
CA ALA A 488 -9.98 17.47 13.58
C ALA A 488 -10.54 16.41 14.55
N ARG A 489 -11.43 15.54 14.06
CA ARG A 489 -11.94 14.42 14.85
C ARG A 489 -10.86 13.37 15.13
N LEU A 490 -10.03 13.05 14.14
CA LEU A 490 -8.92 12.10 14.29
C LEU A 490 -7.87 12.58 15.29
N ASP A 491 -7.47 13.85 15.23
CA ASP A 491 -6.51 14.46 16.17
C ASP A 491 -7.11 14.64 17.57
N SER A 492 -8.42 14.89 17.68
CA SER A 492 -9.10 14.91 18.99
C SER A 492 -9.02 13.57 19.71
N VAL A 493 -9.02 12.44 19.00
CA VAL A 493 -8.95 11.12 19.64
C VAL A 493 -7.51 10.61 19.74
N PHE A 494 -6.67 10.95 18.77
CA PHE A 494 -5.26 10.55 18.72
C PHE A 494 -4.35 11.79 18.59
N PRO A 495 -4.23 12.59 19.67
CA PRO A 495 -3.58 13.89 19.61
C PRO A 495 -2.09 13.77 19.24
N GLY A 496 -1.68 14.51 18.20
CA GLY A 496 -0.30 14.58 17.74
C GLY A 496 0.20 13.36 16.97
N GLU A 497 -0.66 12.39 16.66
CA GLU A 497 -0.30 11.21 15.86
C GLU A 497 -0.40 11.45 14.35
N PHE A 498 -1.23 12.41 13.92
CA PHE A 498 -1.52 12.69 12.52
C PHE A 498 -1.15 14.13 12.16
N HIS A 499 -0.94 14.39 10.87
CA HIS A 499 -0.68 15.72 10.35
C HIS A 499 -1.76 16.14 9.35
N GLU A 500 -2.10 17.42 9.35
CA GLU A 500 -3.22 18.00 8.58
C GLU A 500 -3.09 17.81 7.06
N HIS A 501 -1.89 17.51 6.54
CA HIS A 501 -1.66 17.30 5.11
C HIS A 501 -1.23 15.86 4.79
N ASP A 502 -1.50 14.92 5.69
CA ASP A 502 -1.02 13.57 5.54
C ASP A 502 -1.80 12.83 4.44
N ARG A 503 -1.21 12.78 3.24
CA ARG A 503 -1.72 11.98 2.10
C ARG A 503 -1.95 10.52 2.49
N TYR A 504 -1.28 10.06 3.55
CA TYR A 504 -1.50 8.76 4.15
C TYR A 504 -2.94 8.53 4.62
N ILE A 505 -3.67 9.57 5.06
CA ILE A 505 -5.07 9.44 5.48
C ILE A 505 -5.94 8.98 4.31
N TYR A 506 -5.86 9.71 3.20
CA TYR A 506 -6.55 9.35 1.96
C TYR A 506 -6.14 7.95 1.48
N ALA A 507 -4.82 7.69 1.38
CA ALA A 507 -4.32 6.40 0.92
C ALA A 507 -4.77 5.22 1.81
N SER A 508 -4.90 5.43 3.12
CA SER A 508 -5.37 4.42 4.06
C SER A 508 -6.84 4.07 3.84
N ILE A 509 -7.69 5.06 3.52
CA ILE A 509 -9.10 4.83 3.19
C ILE A 509 -9.20 4.07 1.86
N VAL A 510 -8.55 4.56 0.80
CA VAL A 510 -8.69 3.96 -0.55
C VAL A 510 -8.18 2.52 -0.63
N ASN A 511 -7.13 2.18 0.12
CA ASN A 511 -6.53 0.85 0.10
C ASN A 511 -7.14 -0.12 1.12
N SER A 512 -8.07 0.34 1.98
CA SER A 512 -8.68 -0.50 3.00
C SER A 512 -9.77 -1.40 2.42
N GLN A 513 -9.77 -2.67 2.80
CA GLN A 513 -10.88 -3.59 2.49
C GLN A 513 -12.15 -3.28 3.28
N LYS A 514 -12.06 -2.49 4.35
CA LYS A 514 -13.20 -2.07 5.17
C LYS A 514 -13.84 -0.77 4.69
N ALA A 515 -13.23 -0.07 3.73
CA ALA A 515 -13.78 1.15 3.15
C ALA A 515 -14.15 0.92 1.69
N LEU A 516 -15.42 1.11 1.35
CA LEU A 516 -15.94 0.92 0.01
C LEU A 516 -16.14 2.27 -0.66
N LEU A 517 -15.84 2.35 -1.95
CA LEU A 517 -16.19 3.51 -2.76
C LEU A 517 -17.73 3.58 -2.86
N TRP A 518 -18.30 4.71 -2.46
CA TRP A 518 -19.75 4.91 -2.36
C TRP A 518 -20.28 6.02 -3.29
N GLY A 519 -19.38 6.83 -3.83
CA GLY A 519 -19.69 7.94 -4.73
C GLY A 519 -18.43 8.63 -5.22
N TRP A 520 -18.57 9.82 -5.82
CA TRP A 520 -17.44 10.61 -6.31
C TRP A 520 -16.53 11.08 -5.17
N GLY A 521 -15.49 10.30 -4.86
CA GLY A 521 -14.59 10.56 -3.74
C GLY A 521 -15.23 10.34 -2.35
N ILE A 522 -16.37 9.66 -2.31
CA ILE A 522 -17.09 9.31 -1.08
C ILE A 522 -16.78 7.86 -0.74
N TYR A 523 -16.36 7.61 0.50
CA TYR A 523 -16.07 6.27 1.00
C TYR A 523 -16.92 5.95 2.22
N ILE A 524 -17.47 4.74 2.29
CA ILE A 524 -18.29 4.27 3.41
C ILE A 524 -17.60 3.09 4.09
N HIS A 525 -17.77 2.96 5.40
CA HIS A 525 -17.31 1.76 6.11
C HIS A 525 -18.22 0.57 5.76
N ARG A 526 -17.65 -0.63 5.58
CA ARG A 526 -18.39 -1.85 5.17
C ARG A 526 -19.56 -2.20 6.10
N ASP A 527 -19.45 -1.86 7.39
CA ASP A 527 -20.48 -2.17 8.39
C ASP A 527 -21.76 -1.36 8.18
N HIS A 528 -21.70 -0.25 7.43
CA HIS A 528 -22.88 0.54 7.04
C HIS A 528 -23.51 0.08 5.73
N VAL A 529 -22.93 -0.93 5.06
CA VAL A 529 -23.40 -1.47 3.79
C VAL A 529 -24.47 -2.52 4.06
N GLN A 530 -25.71 -2.22 3.67
CA GLN A 530 -26.87 -3.07 3.95
C GLN A 530 -27.02 -4.24 2.98
N ILE A 531 -26.51 -4.10 1.75
CA ILE A 531 -26.64 -5.12 0.70
C ILE A 531 -25.72 -6.32 0.99
N THR A 532 -26.23 -7.53 0.78
CA THR A 532 -25.46 -8.76 1.02
C THR A 532 -24.86 -9.31 -0.28
N LYS A 533 -23.94 -10.28 -0.14
CA LYS A 533 -23.41 -11.04 -1.29
C LYS A 533 -24.53 -11.71 -2.10
N ALA A 534 -25.54 -12.27 -1.44
CA ALA A 534 -26.64 -12.97 -2.09
C ALA A 534 -27.51 -12.01 -2.93
N ASP A 535 -27.73 -10.78 -2.44
CA ASP A 535 -28.54 -9.78 -3.16
C ASP A 535 -27.92 -9.38 -4.51
N LEU A 536 -26.60 -9.50 -4.67
CA LEU A 536 -25.88 -9.17 -5.90
C LEU A 536 -25.78 -10.33 -6.89
N ALA A 537 -26.21 -11.54 -6.50
CA ALA A 537 -26.01 -12.75 -7.32
C ALA A 537 -26.67 -12.63 -8.71
N GLU A 538 -27.88 -12.07 -8.79
CA GLU A 538 -28.58 -11.87 -10.07
C GLU A 538 -27.83 -10.91 -11.00
N ILE A 539 -27.22 -9.86 -10.44
CA ILE A 539 -26.43 -8.87 -11.17
C ILE A 539 -25.14 -9.53 -11.69
N VAL A 540 -24.50 -10.37 -10.88
CA VAL A 540 -23.29 -11.12 -11.26
C VAL A 540 -23.60 -12.10 -12.40
N VAL A 541 -24.73 -12.82 -12.32
CA VAL A 541 -25.21 -13.70 -13.40
C VAL A 541 -25.44 -12.90 -14.68
N TRP A 542 -26.07 -11.73 -14.59
CA TRP A 542 -26.28 -10.85 -15.73
C TRP A 542 -24.96 -10.36 -16.34
N LEU A 543 -23.98 -9.96 -15.52
CA LEU A 543 -22.65 -9.55 -15.97
C LEU A 543 -21.94 -10.67 -16.73
N HIS A 544 -21.93 -11.88 -16.20
CA HIS A 544 -21.38 -13.04 -16.89
C HIS A 544 -22.12 -13.36 -18.20
N GLY A 545 -23.45 -13.19 -18.23
CA GLY A 545 -24.24 -13.30 -19.45
C GLY A 545 -23.78 -12.30 -20.52
N GLN A 546 -23.54 -11.04 -20.16
CA GLN A 546 -23.01 -10.04 -21.11
C GLN A 546 -21.63 -10.44 -21.63
N PHE A 547 -20.75 -10.93 -20.77
CA PHE A 547 -19.42 -11.39 -21.18
C PHE A 547 -19.47 -12.63 -22.09
N ALA A 548 -20.39 -13.57 -21.83
CA ALA A 548 -20.61 -14.73 -22.69
C ALA A 548 -21.09 -14.35 -24.11
N THR A 549 -21.73 -13.19 -24.26
CA THR A 549 -22.14 -12.65 -25.57
C THR A 549 -21.03 -11.88 -26.30
N GLY A 550 -19.78 -11.95 -25.82
CA GLY A 550 -18.60 -11.33 -26.45
C GLY A 550 -18.28 -9.91 -26.00
N VAL A 551 -18.91 -9.41 -24.93
CA VAL A 551 -18.55 -8.10 -24.36
C VAL A 551 -17.26 -8.25 -23.54
N GLU A 552 -16.20 -7.55 -23.91
CA GLU A 552 -14.91 -7.64 -23.20
C GLU A 552 -14.77 -6.64 -22.04
N LYS A 553 -15.63 -5.60 -22.03
CA LYS A 553 -15.57 -4.49 -21.07
C LYS A 553 -16.96 -3.89 -20.88
N LEU A 554 -17.39 -3.78 -19.63
CA LEU A 554 -18.68 -3.24 -19.28
C LEU A 554 -18.56 -2.21 -18.14
N SER A 555 -19.38 -1.15 -18.19
CA SER A 555 -19.47 -0.16 -17.13
C SER A 555 -20.46 -0.62 -16.06
N THR A 556 -20.14 -0.45 -14.78
CA THR A 556 -21.11 -0.70 -13.69
C THR A 556 -22.35 0.18 -13.81
N TYR A 557 -22.28 1.28 -14.55
CA TYR A 557 -23.44 2.07 -14.92
C TYR A 557 -24.51 1.25 -15.66
N ALA A 558 -24.12 0.36 -16.58
CA ALA A 558 -25.09 -0.45 -17.34
C ALA A 558 -25.87 -1.39 -16.40
N ALA A 559 -25.14 -2.09 -15.52
CA ALA A 559 -25.74 -2.95 -14.51
C ALA A 559 -26.58 -2.13 -13.51
N PHE A 560 -26.11 -0.97 -13.09
CA PHE A 560 -26.86 -0.11 -12.18
C PHE A 560 -28.18 0.37 -12.81
N HIS A 561 -28.17 0.74 -14.09
CA HIS A 561 -29.36 1.19 -14.81
C HIS A 561 -30.36 0.03 -14.99
N GLU A 562 -29.89 -1.17 -15.34
CA GLU A 562 -30.73 -2.37 -15.48
C GLU A 562 -31.43 -2.73 -14.16
N PHE A 563 -30.69 -2.68 -13.04
CA PHE A 563 -31.19 -3.07 -11.71
C PHE A 563 -31.53 -1.86 -10.81
N HIS A 564 -31.84 -0.71 -11.40
CA HIS A 564 -31.90 0.58 -10.69
C HIS A 564 -32.82 0.58 -9.46
N ALA A 565 -34.09 0.20 -9.64
CA ALA A 565 -35.06 0.19 -8.55
C ALA A 565 -34.69 -0.82 -7.45
N TYR A 566 -34.16 -1.97 -7.85
CA TYR A 566 -33.74 -3.04 -6.93
C TYR A 566 -32.56 -2.62 -6.05
N LEU A 567 -31.57 -1.94 -6.64
CA LEU A 567 -30.37 -1.45 -5.96
C LEU A 567 -30.66 -0.29 -5.02
N LEU A 568 -31.49 0.67 -5.44
CA LEU A 568 -31.91 1.78 -4.58
C LEU A 568 -32.69 1.30 -3.35
N ALA A 569 -33.57 0.31 -3.52
CA ALA A 569 -34.32 -0.28 -2.41
C ALA A 569 -33.44 -0.97 -1.35
N ARG A 570 -32.20 -1.31 -1.71
CA ARG A 570 -31.18 -1.94 -0.83
C ARG A 570 -30.07 -0.97 -0.42
N GLY A 571 -30.28 0.32 -0.63
CA GLY A 571 -29.35 1.36 -0.21
C GLY A 571 -28.09 1.49 -1.05
N VAL A 572 -28.06 0.99 -2.30
CA VAL A 572 -26.95 1.24 -3.24
C VAL A 572 -27.31 2.43 -4.12
N PRO A 573 -26.78 3.64 -3.85
CA PRO A 573 -27.32 4.88 -4.43
C PRO A 573 -26.87 5.16 -5.88
N ASN A 574 -25.77 4.56 -6.35
CA ASN A 574 -25.18 4.87 -7.65
C ASN A 574 -24.25 3.75 -8.15
N GLU A 575 -23.73 3.91 -9.37
CA GLU A 575 -22.86 2.95 -10.05
C GLU A 575 -21.49 2.75 -9.36
N HIS A 576 -21.02 3.73 -8.59
CA HIS A 576 -19.77 3.64 -7.83
C HIS A 576 -19.94 2.81 -6.57
N ALA A 577 -21.07 2.99 -5.86
CA ALA A 577 -21.45 2.13 -4.74
C ALA A 577 -21.61 0.67 -5.22
N LEU A 578 -22.25 0.45 -6.37
CA LEU A 578 -22.34 -0.89 -6.96
C LEU A 578 -20.94 -1.46 -7.28
N TYR A 579 -20.06 -0.66 -7.89
CA TYR A 579 -18.67 -1.06 -8.13
C TYR A 579 -17.96 -1.46 -6.84
N GLY A 580 -18.09 -0.67 -5.77
CA GLY A 580 -17.53 -0.94 -4.45
C GLY A 580 -18.04 -2.28 -3.88
N CYS A 581 -19.35 -2.52 -3.96
CA CYS A 581 -19.97 -3.75 -3.49
C CYS A 581 -19.52 -4.99 -4.29
N LEU A 582 -19.51 -4.91 -5.63
CA LEU A 582 -19.03 -5.98 -6.50
C LEU A 582 -17.57 -6.32 -6.21
N ARG A 583 -16.71 -5.30 -6.09
CA ARG A 583 -15.29 -5.49 -5.76
C ARG A 583 -15.10 -6.14 -4.38
N HIS A 584 -15.95 -5.81 -3.42
CA HIS A 584 -15.88 -6.36 -2.07
C HIS A 584 -16.35 -7.83 -2.01
N PHE A 585 -17.51 -8.15 -2.58
CA PHE A 585 -18.14 -9.48 -2.45
C PHE A 585 -17.75 -10.49 -3.55
N TYR A 586 -17.43 -10.00 -4.74
CA TYR A 586 -17.18 -10.78 -5.97
C TYR A 586 -15.87 -10.38 -6.65
N GLY A 587 -14.97 -9.66 -5.97
CA GLY A 587 -13.71 -9.19 -6.53
C GLY A 587 -12.85 -10.27 -7.23
N PRO A 588 -12.76 -11.51 -6.73
CA PRO A 588 -12.04 -12.59 -7.41
C PRO A 588 -12.69 -13.09 -8.72
N GLU A 589 -13.98 -12.81 -8.96
CA GLU A 589 -14.73 -13.28 -10.13
C GLU A 589 -14.62 -12.31 -11.33
N PHE A 590 -14.04 -11.12 -11.11
CA PHE A 590 -13.91 -10.08 -12.12
C PHE A 590 -12.53 -9.43 -12.05
N TYR A 591 -12.06 -8.90 -13.18
CA TYR A 591 -10.95 -7.96 -13.17
C TYR A 591 -11.50 -6.52 -13.08
N MET A 592 -11.13 -5.79 -12.02
CA MET A 592 -11.69 -4.45 -11.71
C MET A 592 -10.57 -3.44 -11.37
N PRO A 593 -9.73 -3.06 -12.35
CA PRO A 593 -8.57 -2.20 -12.10
C PRO A 593 -8.95 -0.74 -11.84
N LYS A 594 -10.05 -0.25 -12.43
CA LYS A 594 -10.46 1.14 -12.34
C LYS A 594 -11.97 1.29 -12.46
N THR A 595 -12.57 1.99 -11.50
CA THR A 595 -13.98 2.42 -11.58
C THR A 595 -14.24 3.26 -12.83
N PRO A 596 -15.39 3.10 -13.51
CA PRO A 596 -16.51 2.22 -13.19
C PRO A 596 -16.49 0.90 -14.00
N TYR A 597 -15.33 0.40 -14.46
CA TYR A 597 -15.30 -0.69 -15.42
C TYR A 597 -15.10 -2.07 -14.79
N VAL A 598 -15.85 -3.06 -15.30
CA VAL A 598 -15.78 -4.48 -14.96
C VAL A 598 -15.34 -5.26 -16.20
N TYR A 599 -14.43 -6.20 -16.00
CA TYR A 599 -13.91 -7.09 -17.03
C TYR A 599 -14.08 -8.57 -16.60
N PRO A 600 -14.14 -9.51 -17.55
CA PRO A 600 -14.07 -10.94 -17.25
C PRO A 600 -12.77 -11.29 -16.47
N ALA A 601 -12.82 -12.30 -15.60
CA ALA A 601 -11.68 -12.71 -14.77
C ALA A 601 -10.42 -13.10 -15.56
N TYR A 602 -10.57 -13.62 -16.78
CA TYR A 602 -9.45 -14.03 -17.63
C TYR A 602 -8.70 -12.84 -18.28
N VAL A 603 -9.25 -11.62 -18.18
CA VAL A 603 -8.59 -10.42 -18.69
C VAL A 603 -7.60 -9.92 -17.65
N HIS A 604 -6.34 -9.74 -18.07
CA HIS A 604 -5.27 -9.24 -17.20
C HIS A 604 -4.80 -7.83 -17.57
N GLU A 605 -5.20 -7.32 -18.73
CA GLU A 605 -4.84 -5.98 -19.21
C GLU A 605 -6.07 -5.22 -19.70
N SER A 606 -6.15 -3.93 -19.37
CA SER A 606 -7.26 -3.08 -19.80
C SER A 606 -7.01 -2.52 -21.20
N LYS A 607 -7.85 -2.89 -22.17
CA LYS A 607 -7.86 -2.27 -23.50
C LYS A 607 -8.35 -0.82 -23.47
N GLN A 608 -7.77 0.02 -24.33
CA GLN A 608 -8.22 1.39 -24.51
C GLN A 608 -9.56 1.45 -25.25
N ASN A 609 -10.36 2.48 -25.00
CA ASN A 609 -11.66 2.63 -25.66
C ASN A 609 -11.53 2.72 -27.20
N THR A 610 -10.47 3.35 -27.71
CA THR A 610 -10.18 3.48 -29.15
C THR A 610 -9.91 2.12 -29.81
N GLU A 611 -9.23 1.22 -29.09
CA GLU A 611 -8.92 -0.13 -29.54
C GLU A 611 -10.19 -0.98 -29.61
N ILE A 612 -10.99 -0.99 -28.53
CA ILE A 612 -12.26 -1.75 -28.47
C ILE A 612 -13.23 -1.28 -29.57
N LEU A 613 -13.37 0.03 -29.76
CA LEU A 613 -14.22 0.59 -30.80
C LEU A 613 -13.70 0.24 -32.20
N GLY A 614 -12.38 0.29 -32.40
CA GLY A 614 -11.75 -0.09 -33.65
C GLY A 614 -11.93 -1.58 -33.99
N GLU A 615 -11.71 -2.47 -33.03
CA GLU A 615 -11.95 -3.91 -33.18
C GLU A 615 -13.42 -4.22 -33.50
N PHE A 616 -14.37 -3.52 -32.85
CA PHE A 616 -15.79 -3.70 -33.16
C PHE A 616 -16.11 -3.36 -34.63
N ILE A 617 -15.65 -2.19 -35.11
CA ILE A 617 -15.86 -1.79 -36.51
C ILE A 617 -15.15 -2.78 -37.46
N ARG A 618 -13.93 -3.21 -37.11
CA ARG A 618 -13.16 -4.19 -37.88
C ARG A 618 -13.89 -5.52 -38.04
N HIS A 619 -14.44 -6.07 -36.95
CA HIS A 619 -15.18 -7.34 -36.97
C HIS A 619 -16.44 -7.29 -37.83
N ARG A 620 -17.08 -6.12 -37.95
CA ARG A 620 -18.23 -5.93 -38.85
C ARG A 620 -17.80 -5.85 -40.31
N GLY A 621 -16.57 -5.43 -40.59
CA GLY A 621 -15.99 -5.40 -41.94
C GLY A 621 -16.56 -4.33 -42.86
N HIS A 622 -17.39 -3.41 -42.35
CA HIS A 622 -17.97 -2.31 -43.12
C HIS A 622 -18.16 -1.05 -42.25
N ASN A 623 -18.51 0.07 -42.88
CA ASN A 623 -18.83 1.33 -42.20
C ASN A 623 -20.07 1.15 -41.32
N ILE A 624 -20.04 1.72 -40.11
CA ILE A 624 -21.08 1.55 -39.11
C ILE A 624 -21.80 2.88 -38.87
N ALA A 625 -23.13 2.83 -38.82
CA ALA A 625 -23.95 3.97 -38.46
C ALA A 625 -23.76 4.35 -36.98
N TYR A 626 -23.81 5.65 -36.67
CA TYR A 626 -23.66 6.14 -35.30
C TYR A 626 -24.69 5.54 -34.34
N GLY A 627 -25.92 5.30 -34.81
CA GLY A 627 -26.96 4.66 -34.00
C GLY A 627 -26.59 3.23 -33.56
N GLU A 628 -25.90 2.47 -34.40
CA GLU A 628 -25.41 1.13 -34.02
C GLU A 628 -24.27 1.22 -33.00
N LEU A 629 -23.37 2.20 -33.15
CA LEU A 629 -22.32 2.46 -32.15
C LEU A 629 -22.93 2.90 -30.81
N GLN A 630 -24.00 3.70 -30.84
CA GLN A 630 -24.71 4.12 -29.65
C GLN A 630 -25.38 2.92 -28.96
N ALA A 631 -26.10 2.09 -29.69
CA ALA A 631 -26.73 0.88 -29.14
C ALA A 631 -25.70 -0.07 -28.50
N GLU A 632 -24.57 -0.32 -29.16
CA GLU A 632 -23.55 -1.23 -28.62
C GLU A 632 -22.77 -0.62 -27.45
N PHE A 633 -22.29 0.62 -27.58
CA PHE A 633 -21.35 1.18 -26.59
C PHE A 633 -22.04 1.95 -25.47
N VAL A 634 -23.11 2.69 -25.77
CA VAL A 634 -23.82 3.51 -24.78
C VAL A 634 -24.87 2.68 -24.06
N GLU A 635 -25.78 2.05 -24.80
CA GLU A 635 -26.91 1.32 -24.21
C GLU A 635 -26.46 -0.01 -23.62
N ARG A 636 -25.78 -0.86 -24.41
CA ARG A 636 -25.38 -2.19 -23.95
C ARG A 636 -24.17 -2.20 -23.03
N ARG A 637 -23.09 -1.47 -23.37
CA ARG A 637 -21.84 -1.43 -22.56
C ARG A 637 -21.83 -0.36 -21.46
N GLY A 638 -22.80 0.57 -21.47
CA GLY A 638 -22.94 1.62 -20.46
C GLY A 638 -21.92 2.75 -20.55
N TRP A 639 -21.39 3.04 -21.74
CA TRP A 639 -20.56 4.24 -21.93
C TRP A 639 -21.41 5.49 -21.87
N LYS A 640 -20.83 6.60 -21.41
CA LYS A 640 -21.48 7.90 -21.55
C LYS A 640 -21.37 8.36 -23.01
N GLU A 641 -22.41 9.02 -23.52
CA GLU A 641 -22.48 9.51 -24.91
C GLU A 641 -21.23 10.31 -25.32
N TYR A 642 -20.78 11.23 -24.47
CA TYR A 642 -19.57 12.02 -24.74
C TYR A 642 -18.30 11.16 -24.84
N THR A 643 -18.24 10.02 -24.14
CA THR A 643 -17.08 9.12 -24.16
C THR A 643 -16.97 8.45 -25.51
N LEU A 644 -18.10 8.04 -26.12
CA LEU A 644 -18.13 7.51 -27.48
C LEU A 644 -17.65 8.57 -28.49
N GLN A 645 -18.23 9.78 -28.43
CA GLN A 645 -17.88 10.89 -29.33
C GLN A 645 -16.40 11.28 -29.24
N GLN A 646 -15.87 11.37 -28.01
CA GLN A 646 -14.46 11.66 -27.77
C GLN A 646 -13.55 10.54 -28.29
N THR A 647 -13.94 9.28 -28.07
CA THR A 647 -13.18 8.11 -28.56
C THR A 647 -13.08 8.11 -30.09
N ILE A 648 -14.19 8.40 -30.78
CA ILE A 648 -14.22 8.54 -32.24
C ILE A 648 -13.30 9.67 -32.69
N THR A 649 -13.37 10.83 -32.04
CA THR A 649 -12.63 12.04 -32.43
C THR A 649 -11.12 11.89 -32.23
N LEU A 650 -10.70 11.31 -31.10
CA LEU A 650 -9.29 11.12 -30.77
C LEU A 650 -8.65 9.93 -31.50
N SER A 651 -9.45 9.04 -32.10
CA SER A 651 -8.92 7.87 -32.77
C SER A 651 -8.17 8.26 -34.06
N PRO A 652 -6.91 7.82 -34.23
CA PRO A 652 -6.20 8.01 -35.49
C PRO A 652 -6.75 7.12 -36.62
N GLN A 653 -7.37 5.99 -36.27
CA GLN A 653 -7.80 4.97 -37.22
C GLN A 653 -9.26 5.10 -37.66
N ILE A 654 -10.12 5.67 -36.82
CA ILE A 654 -11.53 5.85 -37.13
C ILE A 654 -11.69 7.14 -37.93
N ILE A 655 -12.40 7.05 -39.05
CA ILE A 655 -12.72 8.18 -39.91
C ILE A 655 -14.22 8.28 -40.12
N ARG A 656 -14.69 9.50 -40.35
CA ARG A 656 -16.07 9.74 -40.72
C ARG A 656 -16.21 9.52 -42.22
N THR A 657 -17.16 8.67 -42.62
CA THR A 657 -17.38 8.32 -44.03
C THR A 657 -18.67 8.92 -44.58
N ALA A 658 -19.66 9.22 -43.72
CA ALA A 658 -20.87 9.95 -44.09
C ALA A 658 -21.38 10.83 -42.93
N ARG A 659 -22.59 11.41 -43.06
CA ARG A 659 -23.16 12.30 -42.03
C ARG A 659 -23.27 11.63 -40.65
N SER A 660 -23.52 10.33 -40.59
CA SER A 660 -23.65 9.58 -39.34
C SER A 660 -23.04 8.18 -39.48
N GLU A 661 -21.97 8.05 -40.26
CA GLU A 661 -21.29 6.78 -40.49
C GLU A 661 -19.79 6.91 -40.26
N TYR A 662 -19.23 5.86 -39.68
CA TYR A 662 -17.84 5.78 -39.29
C TYR A 662 -17.23 4.48 -39.79
N GLY A 663 -16.02 4.57 -40.32
CA GLY A 663 -15.26 3.45 -40.84
C GLY A 663 -13.84 3.48 -40.31
N LEU A 664 -13.08 2.44 -40.65
CA LEU A 664 -11.64 2.40 -40.38
C LEU A 664 -10.87 2.87 -41.60
N LYS A 665 -9.74 3.52 -41.36
CA LYS A 665 -8.78 3.90 -42.41
C LYS A 665 -8.34 2.69 -43.25
N GLU A 666 -8.17 1.53 -42.62
CA GLU A 666 -7.75 0.29 -43.29
C GLU A 666 -8.77 -0.24 -44.32
N PHE A 667 -10.04 0.20 -44.27
CA PHE A 667 -11.03 -0.13 -45.31
C PHE A 667 -10.74 0.56 -46.65
N TYR A 668 -9.77 1.47 -46.68
CA TYR A 668 -9.31 2.18 -47.87
C TYR A 668 -7.85 1.80 -48.19
N PRO A 669 -7.54 0.53 -48.52
CA PRO A 669 -6.16 0.06 -48.70
C PRO A 669 -5.43 0.72 -49.87
N ALA A 670 -6.18 1.19 -50.87
CA ALA A 670 -5.63 1.93 -52.01
C ALA A 670 -5.23 3.38 -51.67
N VAL A 671 -5.64 3.89 -50.50
CA VAL A 671 -5.41 5.28 -50.07
C VAL A 671 -4.09 5.38 -49.31
N THR A 672 -3.03 5.74 -50.05
CA THR A 672 -1.73 6.16 -49.53
C THR A 672 -1.51 7.66 -49.75
N ALA A 673 -0.53 8.25 -49.05
CA ALA A 673 -0.15 9.64 -49.30
C ALA A 673 0.22 9.88 -50.79
N GLU A 674 0.99 8.97 -51.37
CA GLU A 674 1.36 9.00 -52.80
C GLU A 674 0.15 8.91 -53.73
N SER A 675 -0.79 8.00 -53.45
CA SER A 675 -1.99 7.83 -54.29
C SER A 675 -2.91 9.06 -54.27
N MET A 676 -2.89 9.81 -53.16
CA MET A 676 -3.69 11.02 -52.98
C MET A 676 -2.94 12.30 -53.35
N GLU A 677 -1.65 12.21 -53.67
CA GLU A 677 -0.84 13.35 -54.07
C GLU A 677 -1.45 14.14 -55.24
N PRO A 678 -1.99 13.51 -56.31
CA PRO A 678 -2.65 14.26 -57.38
C PRO A 678 -3.89 15.05 -56.92
N LEU A 679 -4.58 14.59 -55.87
CA LEU A 679 -5.70 15.31 -55.27
C LEU A 679 -5.19 16.46 -54.38
N ALA A 680 -4.08 16.26 -53.67
CA ALA A 680 -3.41 17.28 -52.89
C ALA A 680 -2.83 18.40 -53.75
N GLU A 681 -2.11 18.08 -54.82
CA GLU A 681 -1.58 19.04 -55.81
C GLU A 681 -2.71 19.84 -56.45
N PHE A 682 -3.81 19.19 -56.80
CA PHE A 682 -4.97 19.89 -57.33
C PHE A 682 -5.59 20.84 -56.30
N LEU A 683 -5.67 20.41 -55.03
CA LEU A 683 -6.17 21.27 -53.95
C LEU A 683 -5.23 22.45 -53.69
N GLU A 684 -3.92 22.24 -53.75
CA GLU A 684 -2.87 23.27 -53.61
C GLU A 684 -2.89 24.26 -54.77
N ALA A 685 -3.03 23.79 -56.01
CA ALA A 685 -3.25 24.66 -57.17
C ALA A 685 -4.54 25.46 -57.04
N SER A 686 -5.62 24.82 -56.55
CA SER A 686 -6.92 25.48 -56.34
C SER A 686 -6.86 26.57 -55.26
N LEU A 687 -6.06 26.37 -54.21
CA LEU A 687 -5.79 27.35 -53.15
C LEU A 687 -4.88 28.49 -53.65
N SER A 688 -3.87 28.17 -54.48
CA SER A 688 -2.90 29.14 -55.01
C SER A 688 -3.51 30.13 -56.03
N MET A 689 -4.57 29.75 -56.73
CA MET A 689 -5.31 30.60 -57.68
C MET A 689 -6.28 31.59 -56.97
N GLN A 690 -5.79 32.34 -55.97
CA GLN A 690 -6.53 33.38 -55.21
C GLN A 690 -7.66 32.90 -54.28
N ASN A 691 -7.71 31.62 -53.91
CA ASN A 691 -8.72 31.08 -52.99
C ASN A 691 -8.13 30.86 -51.59
N GLN A 692 -8.53 31.68 -50.61
CA GLN A 692 -8.14 31.46 -49.21
C GLN A 692 -8.68 30.13 -48.64
N GLN A 693 -9.73 29.58 -49.27
CA GLN A 693 -10.43 28.38 -48.80
C GLN A 693 -11.07 27.65 -49.99
N VAL A 694 -10.98 26.31 -49.98
CA VAL A 694 -11.58 25.43 -50.98
C VAL A 694 -12.63 24.54 -50.32
N ASN A 695 -13.73 24.28 -51.04
CA ASN A 695 -14.76 23.34 -50.62
C ASN A 695 -14.44 21.93 -51.15
N ILE A 696 -14.16 20.99 -50.25
CA ILE A 696 -13.76 19.61 -50.59
C ILE A 696 -14.84 18.88 -51.42
N ARG A 697 -16.11 19.28 -51.29
CA ARG A 697 -17.20 18.69 -52.08
C ARG A 697 -17.01 18.93 -53.57
N LEU A 698 -16.48 20.08 -53.96
CA LEU A 698 -16.24 20.39 -55.36
C LEU A 698 -15.02 19.67 -55.90
N LEU A 699 -13.99 19.47 -55.06
CA LEU A 699 -12.88 18.58 -55.38
C LEU A 699 -13.39 17.16 -55.67
N TYR A 700 -14.22 16.62 -54.77
CA TYR A 700 -14.82 15.31 -54.94
C TYR A 700 -15.62 15.21 -56.23
N MET A 701 -16.49 16.20 -56.54
CA MET A 701 -17.29 16.20 -57.77
C MET A 701 -16.43 16.28 -59.04
N GLN A 702 -15.37 17.09 -59.06
CA GLN A 702 -14.51 17.25 -60.23
C GLN A 702 -13.55 16.07 -60.45
N LYS A 703 -13.13 15.42 -59.36
CA LYS A 703 -12.20 14.29 -59.37
C LYS A 703 -12.87 12.99 -58.96
N GLN A 704 -14.18 12.86 -59.19
CA GLN A 704 -14.96 11.71 -58.74
C GLN A 704 -14.42 10.39 -59.29
N ALA A 705 -14.00 10.35 -60.56
CA ALA A 705 -13.39 9.16 -61.15
C ALA A 705 -12.03 8.78 -60.52
N ALA A 706 -11.27 9.75 -59.98
CA ALA A 706 -10.06 9.46 -59.22
C ALA A 706 -10.40 8.97 -57.81
N CYS A 707 -11.37 9.60 -57.14
CA CYS A 707 -11.85 9.21 -55.82
C CYS A 707 -12.41 7.78 -55.82
N ASN A 708 -13.26 7.43 -56.79
CA ASN A 708 -13.85 6.09 -56.91
C ASN A 708 -12.80 5.01 -57.18
N ARG A 709 -11.72 5.31 -57.92
CA ARG A 709 -10.60 4.36 -58.13
C ARG A 709 -9.83 4.06 -56.84
N LEU A 710 -9.84 4.99 -55.88
CA LEU A 710 -9.27 4.82 -54.55
C LEU A 710 -10.27 4.23 -53.54
N GLY A 711 -11.50 3.91 -53.97
CA GLY A 711 -12.58 3.43 -53.09
C GLY A 711 -13.25 4.54 -52.26
N ILE A 712 -13.02 5.82 -52.57
CA ILE A 712 -13.60 6.94 -51.83
C ILE A 712 -14.99 7.28 -52.40
N GLU A 713 -16.03 6.92 -51.67
CA GLU A 713 -17.43 7.00 -52.13
C GLU A 713 -18.15 8.30 -51.72
N SER A 714 -17.53 9.15 -50.90
CA SER A 714 -18.15 10.40 -50.45
C SER A 714 -17.16 11.55 -50.27
N ASP A 715 -17.69 12.78 -50.31
CA ASP A 715 -16.94 14.00 -50.03
C ASP A 715 -16.50 14.10 -48.55
N ILE A 716 -17.26 13.50 -47.63
CA ILE A 716 -16.92 13.40 -46.21
C ILE A 716 -15.74 12.46 -46.01
N ALA A 717 -15.75 11.28 -46.65
CA ALA A 717 -14.64 10.33 -46.60
C ALA A 717 -13.37 10.96 -47.20
N LEU A 718 -13.50 11.66 -48.34
CA LEU A 718 -12.38 12.40 -48.93
C LEU A 718 -11.81 13.43 -47.94
N TYR A 719 -12.66 14.20 -47.27
CA TYR A 719 -12.23 15.18 -46.27
C TYR A 719 -11.44 14.53 -45.13
N SER A 720 -11.99 13.49 -44.51
CA SER A 720 -11.34 12.81 -43.38
C SER A 720 -10.03 12.12 -43.78
N LEU A 721 -9.96 11.52 -44.97
CA LEU A 721 -8.72 10.92 -45.47
C LEU A 721 -7.66 11.99 -45.77
N MET A 722 -8.06 13.11 -46.40
CA MET A 722 -7.16 14.23 -46.67
C MET A 722 -6.62 14.87 -45.39
N GLU A 723 -7.48 15.02 -44.37
CA GLU A 723 -7.08 15.53 -43.05
C GLU A 723 -6.01 14.64 -42.40
N LYS A 724 -6.19 13.32 -42.44
CA LYS A 724 -5.25 12.37 -41.84
C LYS A 724 -3.91 12.30 -42.57
N HIS A 725 -3.89 12.44 -43.91
CA HIS A 725 -2.66 12.33 -44.70
C HIS A 725 -1.94 13.67 -44.92
N PHE A 726 -2.67 14.79 -44.92
CA PHE A 726 -2.13 16.10 -45.33
C PHE A 726 -2.41 17.24 -44.34
N SER A 727 -2.72 16.97 -43.07
CA SER A 727 -2.72 17.99 -41.99
C SER A 727 -1.36 18.70 -41.83
N GLY A 728 -0.29 18.10 -42.36
CA GLY A 728 1.03 18.71 -42.51
C GLY A 728 1.05 19.91 -43.49
N ARG A 729 0.24 19.87 -44.55
CA ARG A 729 0.25 20.81 -45.70
C ARG A 729 -0.98 21.71 -45.74
N PHE A 730 -2.13 21.20 -45.31
CA PHE A 730 -3.40 21.93 -45.31
C PHE A 730 -3.99 22.01 -43.91
N SER A 731 -4.87 22.98 -43.72
CA SER A 731 -5.68 23.15 -42.52
C SER A 731 -7.12 22.71 -42.80
N PHE A 732 -7.69 21.91 -41.89
CA PHE A 732 -9.02 21.32 -41.98
C PHE A 732 -9.89 21.84 -40.80
N PRO A 733 -10.30 23.12 -40.81
CA PRO A 733 -10.97 23.73 -39.66
C PRO A 733 -12.38 23.17 -39.41
N GLN A 734 -13.14 22.94 -40.49
CA GLN A 734 -14.49 22.39 -40.42
C GLN A 734 -14.89 21.84 -41.78
N TYR A 735 -15.49 20.65 -41.83
CA TYR A 735 -16.10 20.13 -43.04
C TYR A 735 -17.18 21.10 -43.58
N PRO A 736 -17.22 21.44 -44.89
CA PRO A 736 -16.45 20.86 -46.01
C PRO A 736 -15.22 21.67 -46.43
N HIS A 737 -14.66 22.50 -45.55
CA HIS A 737 -13.70 23.54 -45.90
C HIS A 737 -12.25 23.16 -45.59
N VAL A 738 -11.36 23.44 -46.55
CA VAL A 738 -9.91 23.21 -46.47
C VAL A 738 -9.16 24.50 -46.83
N ARG A 739 -8.06 24.79 -46.12
CA ARG A 739 -7.22 25.99 -46.30
C ARG A 739 -5.74 25.61 -46.45
N GLY A 740 -4.93 26.51 -47.01
CA GLY A 740 -3.47 26.38 -46.95
C GLY A 740 -2.97 26.58 -45.52
N LYS A 741 -1.99 25.80 -45.06
CA LYS A 741 -1.53 25.86 -43.65
C LYS A 741 -0.80 27.17 -43.29
N PHE A 742 -0.23 27.85 -44.28
CA PHE A 742 0.51 29.12 -44.13
C PHE A 742 -0.28 30.35 -44.64
N SER A 743 -1.61 30.27 -44.76
CA SER A 743 -2.40 31.48 -45.01
C SER A 743 -2.46 32.30 -43.71
N ASP A 744 -1.57 33.27 -43.59
CA ASP A 744 -1.15 34.03 -42.39
C ASP A 744 -2.20 34.99 -41.79
N THR A 745 -3.49 34.71 -41.94
CA THR A 745 -4.54 35.45 -41.23
C THR A 745 -5.27 34.51 -40.29
N GLY A 746 -4.88 34.50 -39.01
CA GLY A 746 -5.57 33.77 -37.93
C GLY A 746 -7.00 34.24 -37.62
N ALA A 747 -7.68 34.85 -38.59
CA ALA A 747 -9.10 35.16 -38.52
C ALA A 747 -9.90 34.06 -39.23
N GLU A 748 -10.97 33.59 -38.60
CA GLU A 748 -12.00 32.82 -39.28
C GLU A 748 -12.70 33.72 -40.31
N THR A 749 -12.15 33.86 -41.52
CA THR A 749 -12.79 34.66 -42.56
C THR A 749 -14.04 33.93 -43.05
N SER A 750 -15.21 34.37 -42.58
CA SER A 750 -16.50 33.80 -43.01
C SER A 750 -16.75 34.10 -44.50
N ASN A 751 -17.61 33.31 -45.16
CA ASN A 751 -18.04 33.62 -46.54
C ASN A 751 -18.63 35.04 -46.64
N VAL A 752 -19.20 35.58 -45.57
CA VAL A 752 -19.71 36.96 -45.52
C VAL A 752 -18.56 37.96 -45.70
N GLN A 753 -17.45 37.74 -45.01
CA GLN A 753 -16.30 38.63 -44.99
C GLN A 753 -15.44 38.53 -46.26
N LEU A 754 -15.31 37.33 -46.83
CA LEU A 754 -14.65 37.15 -48.14
C LEU A 754 -15.39 37.87 -49.28
N LEU A 755 -16.72 37.89 -49.23
CA LEU A 755 -17.54 38.62 -50.18
C LEU A 755 -17.45 40.14 -49.93
N ASP A 756 -17.44 40.54 -48.66
CA ASP A 756 -17.26 41.93 -48.21
C ASP A 756 -15.96 42.53 -48.76
N ASP A 757 -14.84 41.89 -48.45
CA ASP A 757 -13.50 42.34 -48.85
C ASP A 757 -13.35 42.40 -50.37
N TYR A 758 -13.92 41.43 -51.09
CA TYR A 758 -13.87 41.44 -52.55
C TYR A 758 -14.63 42.63 -53.14
N LEU A 759 -15.86 42.88 -52.70
CA LEU A 759 -16.66 43.99 -53.21
C LEU A 759 -16.09 45.35 -52.80
N LYS A 760 -15.55 45.44 -51.58
CA LYS A 760 -14.85 46.62 -51.08
C LYS A 760 -13.61 46.93 -51.90
N ASN A 761 -12.78 45.93 -52.19
CA ASN A 761 -11.56 46.08 -52.99
C ASN A 761 -11.83 46.30 -54.48
N LEU A 762 -12.94 45.76 -55.01
CA LEU A 762 -13.32 45.92 -56.41
C LEU A 762 -13.65 47.39 -56.75
N GLY A 763 -14.14 48.17 -55.78
CA GLY A 763 -14.34 49.61 -55.94
C GLY A 763 -15.47 50.00 -56.90
N LYS A 764 -16.32 49.06 -57.33
CA LYS A 764 -17.45 49.31 -58.25
C LYS A 764 -18.60 48.32 -58.04
N ALA A 765 -19.77 48.64 -58.60
CA ALA A 765 -20.90 47.72 -58.67
C ALA A 765 -20.58 46.53 -59.59
N ILE A 766 -21.05 45.34 -59.22
CA ILE A 766 -20.83 44.10 -59.97
C ILE A 766 -22.14 43.34 -60.18
N GLY A 767 -22.33 42.79 -61.39
CA GLY A 767 -23.52 42.02 -61.74
C GLY A 767 -23.55 40.63 -61.09
N ARG A 768 -24.74 40.10 -60.84
CA ARG A 768 -24.96 38.75 -60.27
C ARG A 768 -24.28 37.64 -61.08
N GLY A 769 -24.25 37.77 -62.40
CA GLY A 769 -23.57 36.81 -63.28
C GLY A 769 -22.06 36.78 -63.04
N GLU A 770 -21.44 37.94 -62.82
CA GLU A 770 -20.01 38.06 -62.55
C GLU A 770 -19.66 37.58 -61.14
N LEU A 771 -20.52 37.84 -60.14
CA LEU A 771 -20.36 37.25 -58.79
C LEU A 771 -20.46 35.74 -58.80
N LYS A 772 -21.37 35.15 -59.59
CA LYS A 772 -21.42 33.70 -59.77
C LYS A 772 -20.14 33.19 -60.44
N LYS A 773 -19.67 33.86 -61.49
CA LYS A 773 -18.42 33.48 -62.18
C LYS A 773 -17.21 33.55 -61.24
N GLU A 774 -17.12 34.58 -60.41
CA GLU A 774 -16.05 34.72 -59.45
C GLU A 774 -16.22 33.71 -58.30
N PHE A 775 -17.28 33.78 -57.51
CA PHE A 775 -17.38 32.99 -56.29
C PHE A 775 -17.73 31.53 -56.52
N ILE A 776 -18.60 31.21 -57.49
CA ILE A 776 -19.00 29.83 -57.76
C ILE A 776 -18.00 29.16 -58.71
N SER A 777 -17.70 29.80 -59.85
CA SER A 777 -16.87 29.17 -60.87
C SER A 777 -15.37 29.25 -60.59
N ARG A 778 -14.86 30.34 -60.00
CA ARG A 778 -13.42 30.49 -59.68
C ARG A 778 -13.08 30.17 -58.23
N ARG A 779 -13.93 30.57 -57.28
CA ARG A 779 -13.71 30.35 -55.83
C ARG A 779 -14.45 29.15 -55.25
N PHE A 780 -15.14 28.38 -56.09
CA PHE A 780 -15.73 27.11 -55.71
C PHE A 780 -16.72 27.23 -54.51
N TRP A 781 -17.56 28.26 -54.50
CA TRP A 781 -18.68 28.38 -53.56
C TRP A 781 -19.91 27.65 -54.10
N THR A 782 -20.76 27.18 -53.19
CA THR A 782 -22.11 26.76 -53.60
C THR A 782 -22.96 28.01 -53.88
N GLY A 783 -23.93 27.91 -54.80
CA GLY A 783 -24.86 29.02 -55.03
C GLY A 783 -25.59 29.46 -53.76
N LYS A 784 -25.92 28.52 -52.87
CA LYS A 784 -26.54 28.82 -51.57
C LYS A 784 -25.59 29.58 -50.62
N ALA A 785 -24.29 29.27 -50.64
CA ALA A 785 -23.30 29.99 -49.83
C ALA A 785 -23.16 31.45 -50.27
N LEU A 786 -23.12 31.71 -51.59
CA LEU A 786 -23.10 33.07 -52.13
C LEU A 786 -24.36 33.86 -51.76
N GLU A 787 -25.54 33.25 -51.90
CA GLU A 787 -26.82 33.87 -51.54
C GLU A 787 -26.93 34.17 -50.03
N ASN A 788 -26.45 33.25 -49.19
CA ASN A 788 -26.43 33.47 -47.74
C ASN A 788 -25.44 34.58 -47.37
N ALA A 789 -24.27 34.64 -48.02
CA ALA A 789 -23.28 35.69 -47.78
C ALA A 789 -23.81 37.08 -48.20
N LEU A 790 -24.46 37.17 -49.36
CA LEU A 790 -25.11 38.40 -49.84
C LEU A 790 -26.21 38.88 -48.90
N ARG A 791 -26.98 37.98 -48.29
CA ARG A 791 -28.07 38.33 -47.36
C ARG A 791 -27.58 38.67 -45.95
N ALA A 792 -26.52 38.01 -45.50
CA ALA A 792 -26.03 38.15 -44.14
C ALA A 792 -25.16 39.41 -43.95
N ASN A 793 -24.67 40.02 -45.04
CA ASN A 793 -23.85 41.22 -44.97
C ASN A 793 -24.69 42.51 -45.11
N PRO A 794 -24.82 43.34 -44.06
CA PRO A 794 -25.56 44.60 -44.13
C PRO A 794 -24.83 45.71 -44.93
N GLN A 795 -23.54 45.52 -45.27
CA GLN A 795 -22.75 46.52 -46.01
C GLN A 795 -22.83 46.36 -47.53
N ILE A 796 -23.51 45.32 -48.03
CA ILE A 796 -23.67 45.07 -49.47
C ILE A 796 -25.07 45.47 -49.92
N PHE A 797 -25.15 46.46 -50.81
CA PHE A 797 -26.39 47.00 -51.34
C PHE A 797 -26.69 46.44 -52.72
N THR A 798 -27.97 46.18 -52.98
CA THR A 798 -28.47 45.79 -54.30
C THR A 798 -29.01 47.03 -55.01
N LEU A 799 -28.37 47.46 -56.10
CA LEU A 799 -28.76 48.67 -56.85
C LEU A 799 -29.95 48.42 -57.78
N GLN A 800 -30.11 47.19 -58.27
CA GLN A 800 -31.25 46.76 -59.09
C GLN A 800 -31.69 45.34 -58.69
N TYR A 801 -33.00 45.09 -58.65
CA TYR A 801 -33.56 43.78 -58.31
C TYR A 801 -33.93 42.99 -59.58
N GLY A 802 -33.68 41.67 -59.58
CA GLY A 802 -34.06 40.78 -60.69
C GLY A 802 -32.89 39.94 -61.23
N SER A 803 -33.02 39.48 -62.48
CA SER A 803 -31.99 38.69 -63.18
C SER A 803 -30.73 39.50 -63.51
N ALA A 804 -30.86 40.82 -63.63
CA ALA A 804 -29.77 41.79 -63.83
C ALA A 804 -29.33 42.46 -62.52
N ALA A 805 -29.48 41.79 -61.37
CA ALA A 805 -29.14 42.41 -60.10
C ALA A 805 -27.66 42.78 -59.98
N GLU A 806 -27.40 44.01 -59.57
CA GLU A 806 -26.06 44.56 -59.33
C GLU A 806 -25.86 44.84 -57.84
N TYR A 807 -24.68 44.48 -57.33
CA TYR A 807 -24.31 44.58 -55.93
C TYR A 807 -23.11 45.51 -55.75
N VAL A 808 -23.14 46.34 -54.71
CA VAL A 808 -22.06 47.29 -54.38
C VAL A 808 -21.85 47.37 -52.87
N HIS A 809 -20.62 47.55 -52.44
CA HIS A 809 -20.27 47.72 -51.02
C HIS A 809 -20.50 49.18 -50.55
N ALA A 810 -20.90 49.37 -49.29
CA ALA A 810 -21.18 50.69 -48.70
C ALA A 810 -20.01 51.69 -48.85
N ASP A 811 -18.79 51.22 -48.58
CA ASP A 811 -17.57 52.04 -48.69
C ASP A 811 -17.31 52.56 -50.11
N VAL A 812 -17.72 51.81 -51.14
CA VAL A 812 -17.59 52.22 -52.55
C VAL A 812 -18.55 53.36 -52.89
N LEU A 813 -19.70 53.42 -52.20
CA LEU A 813 -20.65 54.53 -52.30
C LEU A 813 -20.23 55.75 -51.45
N GLY A 814 -19.09 55.67 -50.73
CA GLY A 814 -18.62 56.74 -49.84
C GLY A 814 -19.51 56.97 -48.60
N TRP A 815 -20.19 55.93 -48.14
CA TRP A 815 -21.12 56.03 -47.01
C TRP A 815 -20.39 56.14 -45.67
N SER A 816 -20.40 57.32 -45.05
CA SER A 816 -20.09 57.51 -43.64
C SER A 816 -21.37 57.41 -42.78
N LYS A 817 -21.22 57.14 -41.46
CA LYS A 817 -22.34 57.04 -40.49
C LYS A 817 -23.26 58.28 -40.44
N GLU A 818 -22.89 59.38 -41.09
CA GLU A 818 -23.68 60.63 -41.13
C GLU A 818 -24.50 60.84 -42.42
N LYS A 819 -24.46 59.90 -43.38
CA LYS A 819 -25.20 60.05 -44.65
C LYS A 819 -26.34 59.06 -44.96
N PRO A 820 -27.12 58.47 -44.01
CA PRO A 820 -28.38 57.83 -44.39
C PRO A 820 -29.55 58.83 -44.61
N LEU A 821 -29.37 60.14 -44.42
CA LEU A 821 -30.50 61.10 -44.37
C LEU A 821 -30.70 61.98 -45.61
N LEU A 822 -29.98 61.81 -46.72
CA LEU A 822 -30.05 62.74 -47.86
C LEU A 822 -30.52 62.17 -49.22
N ILE A 823 -30.97 60.90 -49.31
CA ILE A 823 -31.59 60.37 -50.55
C ILE A 823 -32.93 59.66 -50.28
N VAL A 824 -33.76 60.26 -49.43
CA VAL A 824 -35.22 60.00 -49.45
C VAL A 824 -36.02 61.27 -49.77
N SER A 825 -35.40 62.46 -49.81
CA SER A 825 -36.11 63.75 -49.99
C SER A 825 -36.13 64.30 -51.42
N LYS A 826 -35.68 63.56 -52.44
CA LYS A 826 -35.92 63.91 -53.85
C LYS A 826 -36.42 62.71 -54.65
N THR A 827 -37.62 62.24 -54.32
CA THR A 827 -38.59 61.66 -55.28
C THR A 827 -39.85 61.25 -54.50
N ALA A 828 -40.76 62.22 -54.32
CA ALA A 828 -42.24 62.07 -54.34
C ALA A 828 -42.95 62.93 -53.28
N SER A 829 -43.47 64.07 -53.74
CA SER A 829 -44.72 64.65 -53.24
C SER A 829 -45.84 64.32 -54.27
N PRO A 830 -47.13 64.51 -53.98
CA PRO A 830 -48.01 63.46 -53.46
C PRO A 830 -49.24 63.19 -54.36
N GLY A 831 -49.86 62.01 -54.27
CA GLY A 831 -51.14 61.76 -54.94
C GLY A 831 -51.65 60.32 -54.89
N GLN A 832 -52.43 60.01 -53.85
CA GLN A 832 -53.50 58.99 -53.71
C GLN A 832 -53.38 57.69 -54.54
N ARG A 833 -52.94 56.59 -53.91
CA ARG A 833 -53.78 55.56 -53.26
C ARG A 833 -54.77 54.84 -54.20
N SER A 834 -54.32 53.73 -54.80
CA SER A 834 -54.92 52.41 -54.58
C SER A 834 -53.90 51.30 -54.93
N GLY A 835 -53.76 50.32 -54.03
CA GLY A 835 -53.07 49.04 -54.27
C GLY A 835 -51.54 49.06 -54.35
N LYS A 836 -50.81 49.27 -53.25
CA LYS A 836 -49.36 48.99 -53.09
C LYS A 836 -49.09 48.74 -51.59
N ASN A 837 -48.55 47.61 -51.15
CA ASN A 837 -47.16 47.14 -51.33
C ASN A 837 -46.15 48.28 -51.23
N GLN A 838 -45.72 48.60 -50.01
CA GLN A 838 -44.48 49.35 -49.78
C GLN A 838 -43.82 48.97 -48.44
N CYS A 839 -42.58 48.52 -48.60
CA CYS A 839 -41.37 48.67 -47.78
C CYS A 839 -41.48 49.15 -46.33
N LEU A 840 -40.93 48.36 -45.41
CA LEU A 840 -40.22 48.84 -44.21
C LEU A 840 -39.01 47.92 -43.94
N PHE A 841 -37.81 48.51 -43.96
CA PHE A 841 -36.60 47.93 -43.37
C PHE A 841 -36.76 47.97 -41.84
N SER A 842 -36.47 46.85 -41.16
CA SER A 842 -36.43 46.74 -39.70
C SER A 842 -35.23 45.88 -39.27
N PRO A 843 -34.45 46.27 -38.24
CA PRO A 843 -33.25 45.56 -37.82
C PRO A 843 -33.61 44.41 -36.85
N PHE A 844 -33.20 43.19 -37.16
CA PHE A 844 -33.40 42.03 -36.28
C PHE A 844 -32.19 41.78 -35.38
N ALA A 845 -32.34 42.09 -34.10
CA ALA A 845 -31.59 41.49 -32.99
C ALA A 845 -32.10 40.06 -32.74
N ARG A 846 -31.21 39.11 -32.41
CA ARG A 846 -31.61 37.78 -31.89
C ARG A 846 -30.96 37.51 -30.55
N SER A 847 -31.82 37.25 -29.57
CA SER A 847 -31.56 36.87 -28.19
C SER A 847 -31.26 35.38 -28.04
N ALA A 848 -30.54 35.07 -26.97
CA ALA A 848 -30.32 33.75 -26.40
C ALA A 848 -31.66 33.06 -26.03
N LYS A 849 -31.71 31.73 -26.19
CA LYS A 849 -32.77 30.87 -25.65
C LYS A 849 -32.17 29.90 -24.64
N LEU A 850 -32.53 30.09 -23.37
CA LEU A 850 -32.62 29.04 -22.36
C LEU A 850 -33.99 28.35 -22.51
N THR A 851 -34.01 27.04 -22.23
CA THR A 851 -35.14 26.11 -22.38
C THR A 851 -36.23 26.27 -21.30
N PRO A 852 -37.45 25.75 -21.55
CA PRO A 852 -38.66 26.04 -20.77
C PRO A 852 -38.99 24.96 -19.72
N ALA A 853 -39.55 25.38 -18.59
CA ALA A 853 -40.34 24.52 -17.70
C ALA A 853 -41.84 24.79 -17.92
N ASN A 854 -42.62 23.71 -17.86
CA ASN A 854 -43.98 23.60 -18.36
C ASN A 854 -44.99 23.54 -17.20
N PHE A 855 -46.15 24.15 -17.45
CA PHE A 855 -47.51 23.84 -16.95
C PHE A 855 -48.04 24.31 -15.56
N SER A 856 -49.07 25.18 -15.70
CA SER A 856 -50.44 25.17 -15.13
C SER A 856 -50.75 25.40 -13.65
N LEU A 857 -51.52 26.46 -13.37
CA LEU A 857 -52.88 26.47 -12.79
C LEU A 857 -53.31 27.94 -12.51
N THR A 858 -54.11 28.59 -13.37
CA THR A 858 -55.56 28.90 -13.28
C THR A 858 -56.09 29.56 -11.98
N ILE A 859 -56.71 30.76 -12.17
CA ILE A 859 -57.86 31.36 -11.42
C ILE A 859 -57.50 31.96 -10.03
N THR A 860 -57.85 33.17 -9.56
CA THR A 860 -58.93 34.16 -9.82
C THR A 860 -58.57 35.54 -9.23
N CYS A 861 -59.10 36.58 -9.87
CA CYS A 861 -59.76 37.80 -9.37
C CYS A 861 -59.31 38.57 -8.09
N LYS A 862 -59.35 39.91 -8.30
CA LYS A 862 -59.60 41.06 -7.40
C LYS A 862 -58.40 41.82 -6.80
N SER A 863 -58.17 42.97 -7.44
CA SER A 863 -57.81 44.30 -6.92
C SER A 863 -58.26 44.63 -5.48
N PRO A 864 -57.84 45.80 -4.91
CA PRO A 864 -56.55 46.50 -4.91
C PRO A 864 -56.17 46.95 -3.46
N SER A 865 -55.25 47.92 -3.33
CA SER A 865 -54.78 48.62 -2.12
C SER A 865 -53.73 47.84 -1.32
N THR A 866 -52.54 48.34 -1.05
CA THR A 866 -52.01 49.72 -0.94
C THR A 866 -50.56 49.75 -1.39
#